data_AF-A0A6P8LDG2-F1
#
_entry.id   AF-A0A6P8LDG2-F1
#
_cell.length_a   1.000
_cell.length_b   1.000
_cell.length_c   1.000
_cell.angle_alpha   90.00
_cell.angle_beta   90.00
_cell.angle_gamma   90.00
#
_symmetry.space_group_name_H-M   'P 1'
#
loop_
_entity.id
_entity.type
_entity.pdbx_description
1 polymer ?
#
loop_
_entity_poly.entity_id
_entity_poly.type
_entity_poly.pdbx_seq_one_letter_code
_entity_poly.pdbx_strand_id
1 'polypeptide(L)'
;MNTNADGHTVEDTKRQLVVCRELLSVWENSMERVSKLCKTSATAFKCIVENVPLTIKLIFEHCRASKKLYGTLFEDVSEELTNLFRKAKTILTLFLATLENVIVFDTDTESETELLVKVIDSIGSFVTISRELDLKTFVETSKIFGKLAITNQHHVKRINAMNVTLQLTQFTKDVSSMLLFCQDSSDRVQERTIKVIGHSLKILDRLFAVYCSHINNEILPCVIELLLKMHRCSPLCLQNSQIDSKLMDLINIQISKGSEPFLNTVFKSSDFKQAFFDYRNQANIDNLGYHLLTVNIMKKLIYMPYEQHCKWTLGAESIIDVALSNINHLQEEICVGQVKLPGVHDIGERSRSASIYEATIVPICGLISQIPADGFHAVELILLKHLLSNQLWSSLLSSDIWCFVGRIGSLELCAGHVKYLLNVYAVLMRRSNSLEIVMLENLIGRLYNLLPEEMKHTVITELDDLENPCWLAVARFLPPKTKAFLQNRLACVLNEIPRSFVELQRQPTVQNWNRITMLMSLIGKLNYTEEKNTIDILSQIWNSIASTIEIFEGKQLDVLSEFTSKLLSATQPEKIQDDTFFSILEAVLTSLLCLPPHVKAVASYYLRNSIDSFDNCGIKTVNALTELNCRLLEDENPWVRQEAFETFDYVAHMCPNEDLVTKMAAAVTRKSSLRDSLPAYLSGTIYYELQDFSDIRDYLQHIAKHSQNVYHVCNNYEDCQRDQKLAKLEIESIETFDKNSPLSQLDEHVSEICDELNDILKKSSDITNHVMRRLRLICMKILDLTESK
;
A
#
# COMPACT_ATOMS: atom_id res chain seq x y z
N MET A 1 6.62 -43.14 47.04
CA MET A 1 6.35 -44.43 46.36
C MET A 1 5.70 -44.13 45.02
N ASN A 2 6.48 -44.04 43.93
CA ASN A 2 6.03 -44.20 42.53
C ASN A 2 7.18 -44.21 41.50
N THR A 3 8.45 -44.26 41.93
CA THR A 3 9.63 -44.23 41.05
C THR A 3 9.99 -45.58 40.40
N ASN A 4 9.32 -46.68 40.76
CA ASN A 4 9.63 -48.02 40.21
C ASN A 4 8.73 -48.44 39.03
N ALA A 5 7.67 -47.69 38.71
CA ALA A 5 6.79 -48.02 37.59
C ALA A 5 7.36 -47.53 36.24
N ASP A 6 7.92 -46.31 36.19
CA ASP A 6 8.46 -45.72 34.96
C ASP A 6 9.72 -46.44 34.43
N GLY A 7 10.61 -46.90 35.33
CA GLY A 7 11.86 -47.55 34.93
C GLY A 7 11.65 -48.90 34.23
N HIS A 8 10.63 -49.67 34.63
CA HIS A 8 10.29 -50.94 33.98
C HIS A 8 9.69 -50.72 32.58
N THR A 9 8.86 -49.69 32.43
CA THR A 9 8.27 -49.34 31.13
C THR A 9 9.29 -48.81 30.13
N VAL A 10 10.34 -48.10 30.59
CA VAL A 10 11.45 -47.64 29.72
C VAL A 10 12.24 -48.83 29.20
N GLU A 11 12.66 -49.74 30.08
CA GLU A 11 13.47 -50.90 29.71
C GLU A 11 12.70 -51.86 28.77
N ASP A 12 11.41 -52.08 29.03
CA ASP A 12 10.56 -52.87 28.14
C ASP A 12 10.40 -52.20 26.76
N THR A 13 10.28 -50.88 26.71
CA THR A 13 10.20 -50.12 25.45
C THR A 13 11.50 -50.21 24.66
N LYS A 14 12.66 -50.05 25.32
CA LYS A 14 13.97 -50.23 24.70
C LYS A 14 14.11 -51.63 24.12
N ARG A 15 13.73 -52.65 24.88
CA ARG A 15 13.76 -54.05 24.45
C ARG A 15 12.90 -54.27 23.21
N GLN A 16 11.70 -53.70 23.15
CA GLN A 16 10.84 -53.79 21.96
C GLN A 16 11.45 -53.12 20.72
N LEU A 17 12.08 -51.95 20.88
CA LEU A 17 12.77 -51.26 19.78
C LEU A 17 13.98 -52.07 19.27
N VAL A 18 14.73 -52.69 20.18
CA VAL A 18 15.83 -53.60 19.83
C VAL A 18 15.31 -54.83 19.07
N VAL A 19 14.22 -55.45 19.52
CA VAL A 19 13.60 -56.58 18.82
C VAL A 19 13.14 -56.17 17.42
N CYS A 20 12.51 -55.00 17.25
CA CYS A 20 12.13 -54.49 15.94
C CYS A 20 13.34 -54.32 15.01
N ARG A 21 14.45 -53.80 15.54
CA ARG A 21 15.72 -53.65 14.81
C ARG A 21 16.32 -55.01 14.41
N GLU A 22 16.22 -56.02 15.28
CA GLU A 22 16.69 -57.37 14.96
C GLU A 22 15.83 -58.04 13.89
N LEU A 23 14.50 -57.86 13.92
CA LEU A 23 13.61 -58.36 12.87
C LEU A 23 13.93 -57.76 11.50
N LEU A 24 14.37 -56.49 11.45
CA LEU A 24 14.83 -55.85 10.21
C LEU A 24 16.09 -56.51 9.60
N SER A 25 16.90 -57.23 10.39
CA SER A 25 18.07 -57.94 9.85
C SER A 25 17.68 -59.00 8.82
N VAL A 26 16.48 -59.58 8.95
CA VAL A 26 15.94 -60.54 7.97
C VAL A 26 15.70 -59.86 6.62
N TRP A 27 15.13 -58.66 6.64
CA TRP A 27 14.90 -57.87 5.43
C TRP A 27 16.21 -57.40 4.80
N GLU A 28 17.16 -56.92 5.60
CA GLU A 28 18.48 -56.52 5.11
C GLU A 28 19.22 -57.68 4.43
N ASN A 29 19.32 -58.83 5.10
CA ASN A 29 19.96 -60.03 4.54
C ASN A 29 19.27 -60.51 3.26
N SER A 30 17.94 -60.42 3.20
CA SER A 30 17.17 -60.78 2.01
C SER A 30 17.46 -59.81 0.86
N MET A 31 17.47 -58.51 1.14
CA MET A 31 17.80 -57.47 0.16
C MET A 31 19.24 -57.59 -0.34
N GLU A 32 20.20 -57.97 0.51
CA GLU A 32 21.61 -58.19 0.11
C GLU A 32 21.78 -59.39 -0.82
N ARG A 33 20.93 -60.40 -0.70
CA ARG A 33 20.93 -61.53 -1.62
C ARG A 33 20.33 -61.12 -2.96
N VAL A 34 19.20 -60.39 -2.93
CA VAL A 34 18.53 -59.94 -4.16
C VAL A 34 19.39 -58.94 -4.95
N SER A 35 20.09 -58.03 -4.26
CA SER A 35 20.94 -57.02 -4.92
C SER A 35 22.11 -57.62 -5.72
N LYS A 36 22.49 -58.87 -5.45
CA LYS A 36 23.56 -59.61 -6.14
C LYS A 36 23.05 -60.44 -7.34
N LEU A 37 21.74 -60.48 -7.56
CA LEU A 37 21.14 -61.22 -8.67
C LEU A 37 21.25 -60.43 -9.99
N CYS A 38 21.13 -61.15 -11.10
CA CYS A 38 20.99 -60.52 -12.42
C CYS A 38 19.62 -59.86 -12.58
N LYS A 39 19.47 -59.02 -13.63
CA LYS A 39 18.19 -58.39 -13.96
C LYS A 39 17.08 -59.44 -14.07
N THR A 40 16.05 -59.30 -13.25
CA THR A 40 14.97 -60.28 -13.09
C THR A 40 13.62 -59.57 -13.01
N SER A 41 12.56 -60.22 -13.50
CA SER A 41 11.19 -59.67 -13.47
C SER A 41 10.71 -59.37 -12.04
N ALA A 42 9.92 -58.31 -11.90
CA ALA A 42 9.37 -57.86 -10.63
C ALA A 42 8.44 -58.89 -9.97
N THR A 43 7.79 -59.77 -10.74
CA THR A 43 6.93 -60.84 -10.20
C THR A 43 7.70 -61.82 -9.32
N ALA A 44 8.95 -62.14 -9.68
CA ALA A 44 9.81 -63.03 -8.90
C ALA A 44 10.14 -62.46 -7.50
N PHE A 45 10.04 -61.14 -7.35
CA PHE A 45 10.32 -60.44 -6.09
C PHE A 45 9.09 -59.72 -5.53
N LYS A 46 7.88 -60.09 -5.94
CA LYS A 46 6.64 -59.41 -5.53
C LYS A 46 6.55 -59.18 -4.01
N CYS A 47 6.83 -60.20 -3.21
CA CYS A 47 6.81 -60.11 -1.74
C CYS A 47 7.78 -59.05 -1.20
N ILE A 48 8.97 -58.92 -1.77
CA ILE A 48 9.96 -57.91 -1.40
C ILE A 48 9.50 -56.52 -1.82
N VAL A 49 9.03 -56.41 -3.06
CA VAL A 49 8.57 -55.15 -3.66
C VAL A 49 7.37 -54.56 -2.91
N GLU A 50 6.49 -55.40 -2.36
CA GLU A 50 5.33 -54.96 -1.59
C GLU A 50 5.67 -54.71 -0.11
N ASN A 51 6.36 -55.64 0.56
CA ASN A 51 6.47 -55.60 2.03
C ASN A 51 7.65 -54.77 2.55
N VAL A 52 8.76 -54.67 1.80
CA VAL A 52 9.90 -53.86 2.24
C VAL A 52 9.53 -52.38 2.33
N PRO A 53 8.89 -51.76 1.30
CA PRO A 53 8.46 -50.37 1.40
C PRO A 53 7.45 -50.14 2.54
N LEU A 54 6.48 -51.03 2.71
CA LEU A 54 5.50 -50.92 3.80
C LEU A 54 6.16 -50.95 5.18
N THR A 55 7.10 -51.87 5.39
CA THR A 55 7.84 -52.00 6.65
C THR A 55 8.66 -50.73 6.94
N ILE A 56 9.38 -50.22 5.95
CA ILE A 56 10.18 -48.99 6.10
C ILE A 56 9.28 -47.80 6.40
N LYS A 57 8.12 -47.70 5.73
CA LYS A 57 7.14 -46.62 5.92
C LYS A 57 6.68 -46.54 7.37
N LEU A 58 6.24 -47.66 7.93
CA LEU A 58 5.77 -47.74 9.32
C LEU A 58 6.85 -47.28 10.31
N ILE A 59 8.11 -47.66 10.06
CA ILE A 59 9.22 -47.29 10.93
C ILE A 59 9.54 -45.80 10.81
N PHE A 60 9.57 -45.25 9.59
CA PHE A 60 9.82 -43.84 9.38
C PHE A 60 8.71 -42.97 9.98
N GLU A 61 7.44 -43.35 9.82
CA GLU A 61 6.30 -42.66 10.44
C GLU A 61 6.38 -42.71 11.97
N HIS A 62 6.75 -43.86 12.54
CA HIS A 62 6.98 -44.01 13.97
C HIS A 62 8.13 -43.12 14.46
N CYS A 63 9.28 -43.13 13.77
CA CYS A 63 10.42 -42.27 14.11
C CYS A 63 10.05 -40.78 14.00
N ARG A 64 9.24 -40.37 13.01
CA ARG A 64 8.77 -38.99 12.87
C ARG A 64 7.87 -38.56 14.03
N ALA A 65 6.96 -39.44 14.45
CA ALA A 65 6.04 -39.15 15.55
C ALA A 65 6.65 -39.38 16.95
N SER A 66 7.85 -39.96 17.03
CA SER A 66 8.47 -40.47 18.27
C SER A 66 8.52 -39.45 19.40
N LYS A 67 8.95 -38.21 19.13
CA LYS A 67 9.03 -37.15 20.16
C LYS A 67 7.69 -36.89 20.84
N LYS A 68 6.58 -36.96 20.09
CA LYS A 68 5.23 -36.81 20.62
C LYS A 68 4.71 -38.10 21.27
N LEU A 69 5.02 -39.26 20.69
CA LEU A 69 4.56 -40.56 21.17
C LEU A 69 5.19 -40.96 22.51
N TYR A 70 6.48 -40.71 22.67
CA TYR A 70 7.23 -41.11 23.86
C TYR A 70 7.24 -40.05 24.96
N GLY A 71 6.98 -38.76 24.62
CA GLY A 71 6.88 -37.69 25.61
C GLY A 71 8.12 -37.59 26.50
N THR A 72 7.92 -37.80 27.80
CA THR A 72 9.01 -37.79 28.80
C THR A 72 10.01 -38.92 28.63
N LEU A 73 9.63 -40.05 28.03
CA LEU A 73 10.49 -41.21 27.80
C LEU A 73 11.38 -41.05 26.56
N PHE A 74 11.17 -40.00 25.76
CA PHE A 74 11.84 -39.84 24.46
C PHE A 74 13.37 -39.81 24.59
N GLU A 75 13.89 -39.04 25.55
CA GLU A 75 15.34 -38.92 25.76
C GLU A 75 15.96 -40.26 26.16
N ASP A 76 15.23 -41.08 26.94
CA ASP A 76 15.71 -42.38 27.38
C ASP A 76 15.81 -43.39 26.23
N VAL A 77 14.93 -43.32 25.22
CA VAL A 77 14.86 -44.28 24.09
C VAL A 77 15.41 -43.74 22.77
N SER A 78 15.98 -42.52 22.79
CA SER A 78 16.43 -41.80 21.59
C SER A 78 17.53 -42.54 20.82
N GLU A 79 18.43 -43.22 21.53
CA GLU A 79 19.52 -43.99 20.91
C GLU A 79 18.97 -45.21 20.15
N GLU A 80 18.04 -45.95 20.75
CA GLU A 80 17.41 -47.13 20.18
C GLU A 80 16.56 -46.75 18.95
N LEU A 81 15.83 -45.64 19.01
CA LEU A 81 15.11 -45.07 17.86
C LEU A 81 16.06 -44.66 16.73
N THR A 82 17.17 -44.01 17.06
CA THR A 82 18.19 -43.60 16.08
C THR A 82 18.80 -44.84 15.39
N ASN A 83 19.06 -45.90 16.15
CA ASN A 83 19.57 -47.16 15.62
C ASN A 83 18.55 -47.88 14.74
N LEU A 84 17.27 -47.86 15.12
CA LEU A 84 16.18 -48.41 14.32
C LEU A 84 16.02 -47.65 12.98
N PHE A 85 16.02 -46.32 13.03
CA PHE A 85 15.98 -45.48 11.84
C PHE A 85 17.18 -45.74 10.92
N ARG A 86 18.40 -45.82 11.47
CA ARG A 86 19.61 -46.12 10.69
C ARG A 86 19.49 -47.47 9.98
N LYS A 87 18.96 -48.48 10.65
CA LYS A 87 18.75 -49.82 10.06
C LYS A 87 17.73 -49.78 8.91
N ALA A 88 16.58 -49.15 9.13
CA ALA A 88 15.55 -48.99 8.11
C ALA A 88 16.07 -48.18 6.90
N LYS A 89 16.88 -47.14 7.14
CA LYS A 89 17.55 -46.37 6.09
C LYS A 89 18.52 -47.21 5.26
N THR A 90 19.34 -48.06 5.88
CA THR A 90 20.24 -48.97 5.14
C THR A 90 19.45 -49.89 4.22
N ILE A 91 18.34 -50.45 4.71
CA ILE A 91 17.44 -51.31 3.91
C ILE A 91 16.80 -50.50 2.78
N LEU A 92 16.36 -49.27 3.03
CA LEU A 92 15.81 -48.38 2.00
C LEU A 92 16.83 -48.11 0.89
N THR A 93 18.05 -47.71 1.24
CA THR A 93 19.12 -47.46 0.25
C THR A 93 19.39 -48.71 -0.58
N LEU A 94 19.45 -49.89 0.05
CA LEU A 94 19.65 -51.16 -0.65
C LEU A 94 18.45 -51.51 -1.55
N PHE A 95 17.22 -51.23 -1.09
CA PHE A 95 16.00 -51.38 -1.88
C PHE A 95 16.00 -50.48 -3.11
N LEU A 96 16.27 -49.19 -2.96
CA LEU A 96 16.33 -48.24 -4.07
C LEU A 96 17.40 -48.64 -5.10
N ALA A 97 18.58 -49.06 -4.64
CA ALA A 97 19.66 -49.54 -5.52
C ALA A 97 19.27 -50.84 -6.25
N THR A 98 18.58 -51.76 -5.58
CA THR A 98 18.10 -53.02 -6.17
C THR A 98 16.99 -52.77 -7.20
N LEU A 99 16.09 -51.83 -6.90
CA LEU A 99 15.02 -51.41 -7.80
C LEU A 99 15.56 -50.80 -9.10
N GLU A 100 16.67 -50.04 -9.04
CA GLU A 100 17.27 -49.45 -10.24
C GLU A 100 18.07 -50.45 -11.09
N ASN A 101 18.75 -51.42 -10.46
CA ASN A 101 19.77 -52.24 -11.13
C ASN A 101 19.35 -53.68 -11.40
N VAL A 102 18.45 -54.24 -10.61
CA VAL A 102 18.10 -55.68 -10.61
C VAL A 102 16.65 -55.90 -11.01
N ILE A 103 15.71 -55.14 -10.46
CA ILE A 103 14.29 -55.37 -10.70
C ILE A 103 13.87 -54.75 -12.03
N VAL A 104 13.29 -55.57 -12.92
CA VAL A 104 12.74 -55.13 -14.20
C VAL A 104 11.23 -55.32 -14.19
N PHE A 105 10.49 -54.27 -14.54
CA PHE A 105 9.04 -54.35 -14.70
C PHE A 105 8.72 -54.56 -16.18
N ASP A 106 7.97 -55.61 -16.48
CA ASP A 106 7.34 -55.80 -17.78
C ASP A 106 6.07 -54.95 -17.86
N THR A 107 6.16 -53.87 -18.62
CA THR A 107 5.06 -52.90 -18.79
C THR A 107 3.96 -53.37 -19.74
N ASP A 108 4.15 -54.50 -20.43
CA ASP A 108 3.09 -55.13 -21.23
C ASP A 108 2.16 -55.99 -20.36
N THR A 109 2.62 -56.36 -19.16
CA THR A 109 1.85 -57.12 -18.18
C THR A 109 1.14 -56.19 -17.20
N GLU A 110 -0.20 -56.22 -17.17
CA GLU A 110 -1.02 -55.33 -16.34
C GLU A 110 -0.71 -55.44 -14.84
N SER A 111 -0.56 -56.66 -14.30
CA SER A 111 -0.24 -56.87 -12.88
C SER A 111 1.13 -56.35 -12.48
N GLU A 112 2.12 -56.38 -13.37
CA GLU A 112 3.44 -55.79 -13.12
C GLU A 112 3.40 -54.26 -13.21
N THR A 113 2.57 -53.73 -14.11
CA THR A 113 2.36 -52.29 -14.25
C THR A 113 1.65 -51.71 -13.02
N GLU A 114 0.66 -52.40 -12.46
CA GLU A 114 0.04 -52.05 -11.18
C GLU A 114 1.04 -52.08 -10.02
N LEU A 115 1.89 -53.11 -9.97
CA LEU A 115 2.96 -53.23 -8.97
C LEU A 115 3.92 -52.05 -9.07
N LEU A 116 4.34 -51.66 -10.28
CA LEU A 116 5.18 -50.49 -10.52
C LEU A 116 4.54 -49.20 -10.01
N VAL A 117 3.25 -48.98 -10.29
CA VAL A 117 2.52 -47.78 -9.82
C VAL A 117 2.44 -47.74 -8.28
N LYS A 118 2.24 -48.88 -7.60
CA LYS A 118 2.28 -48.98 -6.13
C LYS A 118 3.67 -48.67 -5.56
N VAL A 119 4.73 -49.11 -6.24
CA VAL A 119 6.11 -48.79 -5.85
C VAL A 119 6.39 -47.30 -6.00
N ILE A 120 5.96 -46.68 -7.10
CA ILE A 120 6.10 -45.23 -7.31
C ILE A 120 5.39 -44.44 -6.21
N ASP A 121 4.16 -44.81 -5.85
CA ASP A 121 3.42 -44.17 -4.75
C ASP A 121 4.13 -44.35 -3.40
N SER A 122 4.59 -45.57 -3.11
CA SER A 122 5.33 -45.87 -1.88
C SER A 122 6.60 -45.03 -1.76
N ILE A 123 7.38 -44.90 -2.85
CA ILE A 123 8.59 -44.07 -2.86
C ILE A 123 8.24 -42.58 -2.74
N GLY A 124 7.17 -42.12 -3.39
CA GLY A 124 6.66 -40.76 -3.22
C GLY A 124 6.33 -40.46 -1.76
N SER A 125 5.69 -41.40 -1.06
CA SER A 125 5.38 -41.24 0.36
C SER A 125 6.65 -41.11 1.22
N PHE A 126 7.76 -41.77 0.86
CA PHE A 126 9.03 -41.59 1.57
C PHE A 126 9.62 -40.20 1.43
N VAL A 127 9.40 -39.51 0.31
CA VAL A 127 9.87 -38.12 0.13
C VAL A 127 9.31 -37.25 1.24
N THR A 128 8.01 -37.36 1.48
CA THR A 128 7.32 -36.52 2.47
C THR A 128 7.71 -36.87 3.91
N ILE A 129 7.89 -38.15 4.23
CA ILE A 129 8.28 -38.58 5.58
C ILE A 129 9.75 -38.25 5.87
N SER A 130 10.64 -38.44 4.88
CA SER A 130 12.08 -38.28 5.08
C SER A 130 12.54 -36.83 5.24
N ARG A 131 11.73 -35.85 4.83
CA ARG A 131 12.01 -34.42 5.00
C ARG A 131 12.39 -34.05 6.43
N GLU A 132 11.59 -34.49 7.40
CA GLU A 132 11.73 -34.13 8.81
C GLU A 132 12.79 -34.99 9.53
N LEU A 133 13.20 -36.09 8.90
CA LEU A 133 14.12 -37.06 9.50
C LEU A 133 15.56 -36.87 9.03
N ASP A 134 15.79 -36.78 7.72
CA ASP A 134 17.13 -36.69 7.14
C ASP A 134 17.13 -36.15 5.70
N LEU A 135 17.75 -34.98 5.51
CA LEU A 135 17.89 -34.33 4.20
C LEU A 135 18.60 -35.19 3.15
N LYS A 136 19.50 -36.11 3.54
CA LYS A 136 20.17 -36.99 2.57
C LYS A 136 19.18 -38.01 2.00
N THR A 137 18.40 -38.66 2.87
CA THR A 137 17.36 -39.63 2.48
C THR A 137 16.27 -38.94 1.66
N PHE A 138 15.91 -37.70 2.00
CA PHE A 138 14.99 -36.87 1.22
C PHE A 138 15.46 -36.65 -0.23
N VAL A 139 16.71 -36.26 -0.43
CA VAL A 139 17.28 -36.09 -1.78
C VAL A 139 17.32 -37.40 -2.56
N GLU A 140 17.72 -38.50 -1.91
CA GLU A 140 17.82 -39.81 -2.56
C GLU A 140 16.45 -40.33 -2.99
N THR A 141 15.46 -40.31 -2.09
CA THR A 141 14.08 -40.75 -2.38
C THR A 141 13.39 -39.86 -3.41
N SER A 142 13.54 -38.53 -3.33
CA SER A 142 12.95 -37.61 -4.32
C SER A 142 13.54 -37.79 -5.71
N LYS A 143 14.84 -38.05 -5.82
CA LYS A 143 15.51 -38.35 -7.09
C LYS A 143 14.97 -39.63 -7.73
N ILE A 144 14.84 -40.71 -6.96
CA ILE A 144 14.32 -41.99 -7.45
C ILE A 144 12.84 -41.87 -7.81
N PHE A 145 12.03 -41.23 -6.96
CA PHE A 145 10.62 -40.92 -7.24
C PHE A 145 10.47 -40.18 -8.57
N GLY A 146 11.19 -39.06 -8.72
CA GLY A 146 11.17 -38.26 -9.94
C GLY A 146 11.56 -39.07 -11.18
N LYS A 147 12.65 -39.84 -11.10
CA LYS A 147 13.10 -40.70 -12.21
C LYS A 147 12.05 -41.73 -12.62
N LEU A 148 11.50 -42.49 -11.67
CA LEU A 148 10.52 -43.54 -11.95
C LEU A 148 9.19 -42.97 -12.47
N ALA A 149 8.69 -41.90 -11.86
CA ALA A 149 7.45 -41.25 -12.28
C ALA A 149 7.54 -40.62 -13.68
N ILE A 150 8.72 -40.08 -14.06
CA ILE A 150 8.95 -39.51 -15.40
C ILE A 150 9.13 -40.61 -16.44
N THR A 151 9.94 -41.65 -16.13
CA THR A 151 10.27 -42.71 -17.10
C THR A 151 9.03 -43.52 -17.46
N ASN A 152 8.17 -43.80 -16.48
CA ASN A 152 6.99 -44.64 -16.64
C ASN A 152 5.69 -43.83 -16.80
N GLN A 153 5.79 -42.56 -17.22
CA GLN A 153 4.68 -41.61 -17.24
C GLN A 153 3.43 -42.12 -17.97
N HIS A 154 3.58 -42.84 -19.08
CA HIS A 154 2.45 -43.29 -19.90
C HIS A 154 1.63 -44.36 -19.16
N HIS A 155 2.32 -45.27 -18.48
CA HIS A 155 1.70 -46.32 -17.69
C HIS A 155 1.02 -45.77 -16.44
N VAL A 156 1.69 -44.84 -15.73
CA VAL A 156 1.11 -44.18 -14.55
C VAL A 156 -0.15 -43.39 -14.92
N LYS A 157 -0.10 -42.59 -15.99
CA LYS A 157 -1.26 -41.82 -16.48
C LYS A 157 -2.43 -42.70 -16.91
N ARG A 158 -2.15 -43.88 -17.48
CA ARG A 158 -3.17 -44.85 -17.90
C ARG A 158 -3.86 -45.52 -16.71
N ILE A 159 -3.12 -45.87 -15.67
CA ILE A 159 -3.67 -46.57 -14.49
C ILE A 159 -4.30 -45.58 -13.52
N ASN A 160 -3.49 -44.69 -12.94
CA ASN A 160 -3.96 -43.69 -11.99
C ASN A 160 -2.91 -42.58 -11.79
N ALA A 161 -3.10 -41.43 -12.44
CA ALA A 161 -2.25 -40.26 -12.26
C ALA A 161 -2.32 -39.68 -10.83
N MET A 162 -3.42 -39.94 -10.10
CA MET A 162 -3.65 -39.42 -8.75
C MET A 162 -2.51 -39.79 -7.79
N ASN A 163 -1.98 -41.01 -7.90
CA ASN A 163 -0.88 -41.51 -7.10
C ASN A 163 0.37 -40.61 -7.17
N VAL A 164 0.69 -40.08 -8.35
CA VAL A 164 1.84 -39.16 -8.48
C VAL A 164 1.45 -37.74 -8.10
N THR A 165 0.26 -37.28 -8.50
CA THR A 165 -0.17 -35.89 -8.25
C THR A 165 -0.39 -35.56 -6.77
N LEU A 166 -0.83 -36.52 -5.95
CA LEU A 166 -0.92 -36.35 -4.49
C LEU A 166 0.46 -36.18 -3.86
N GLN A 167 1.41 -37.05 -4.23
CA GLN A 167 2.79 -36.98 -3.74
C GLN A 167 3.48 -35.70 -4.23
N LEU A 168 3.20 -35.28 -5.47
CA LEU A 168 3.67 -34.02 -6.03
C LEU A 168 3.18 -32.83 -5.22
N THR A 169 1.92 -32.84 -4.81
CA THR A 169 1.32 -31.77 -3.98
C THR A 169 2.04 -31.64 -2.65
N GLN A 170 2.24 -32.76 -1.95
CA GLN A 170 2.93 -32.73 -0.66
C GLN A 170 4.40 -32.35 -0.82
N PHE A 171 5.08 -32.85 -1.86
CA PHE A 171 6.46 -32.48 -2.16
C PHE A 171 6.59 -30.96 -2.47
N THR A 172 5.64 -30.37 -3.18
CA THR A 172 5.58 -28.92 -3.41
C THR A 172 5.41 -28.13 -2.10
N LYS A 173 4.52 -28.57 -1.20
CA LYS A 173 4.34 -27.95 0.12
C LYS A 173 5.62 -28.02 0.97
N ASP A 174 6.25 -29.19 0.96
CA ASP A 174 7.51 -29.45 1.66
C ASP A 174 8.62 -28.50 1.18
N VAL A 175 8.79 -28.35 -0.13
CA VAL A 175 9.79 -27.42 -0.70
C VAL A 175 9.43 -25.95 -0.42
N SER A 176 8.15 -25.59 -0.48
CA SER A 176 7.68 -24.24 -0.14
C SER A 176 8.01 -23.88 1.30
N SER A 177 7.79 -24.81 2.25
CA SER A 177 8.16 -24.62 3.65
C SER A 177 9.67 -24.45 3.84
N MET A 178 10.50 -25.12 3.03
CA MET A 178 11.96 -24.96 3.09
C MET A 178 12.43 -23.59 2.59
N LEU A 179 11.70 -22.96 1.66
CA LEU A 179 12.06 -21.63 1.14
C LEU A 179 11.87 -20.52 2.17
N LEU A 180 11.00 -20.70 3.18
CA LEU A 180 10.83 -19.74 4.27
C LEU A 180 12.14 -19.52 5.04
N PHE A 181 12.92 -20.58 5.25
CA PHE A 181 14.25 -20.44 5.88
C PHE A 181 15.21 -19.55 5.08
N CYS A 182 15.02 -19.39 3.77
CA CYS A 182 15.83 -18.48 2.97
C CYS A 182 15.36 -17.02 3.04
N GLN A 183 14.20 -16.76 3.64
CA GLN A 183 13.56 -15.45 3.71
C GLN A 183 13.61 -14.85 5.13
N ASP A 184 13.63 -15.71 6.16
CA ASP A 184 13.68 -15.28 7.55
C ASP A 184 15.12 -14.94 8.00
N SER A 185 15.29 -13.74 8.57
CA SER A 185 16.59 -13.24 9.03
C SER A 185 17.06 -13.84 10.36
N SER A 186 16.20 -14.59 11.07
CA SER A 186 16.51 -15.14 12.40
C SER A 186 17.34 -16.43 12.33
N ASP A 187 17.18 -17.22 11.28
CA ASP A 187 17.77 -18.55 11.16
C ASP A 187 19.00 -18.52 10.25
N ARG A 188 20.10 -19.13 10.71
CA ARG A 188 21.31 -19.25 9.88
C ARG A 188 21.04 -20.20 8.71
N VAL A 189 20.79 -19.64 7.53
CA VAL A 189 20.62 -20.39 6.29
C VAL A 189 21.86 -21.23 6.00
N GLN A 190 21.68 -22.54 5.86
CA GLN A 190 22.77 -23.46 5.57
C GLN A 190 22.92 -23.69 4.06
N GLU A 191 24.15 -23.70 3.58
CA GLU A 191 24.50 -24.00 2.17
C GLU A 191 23.89 -25.33 1.69
N ARG A 192 23.91 -26.34 2.56
CA ARG A 192 23.34 -27.66 2.29
C ARG A 192 21.85 -27.58 1.98
N THR A 193 21.09 -26.77 2.73
CA THR A 193 19.64 -26.60 2.55
C THR A 193 19.33 -25.95 1.21
N ILE A 194 20.07 -24.89 0.83
CA ILE A 194 19.89 -24.22 -0.46
C ILE A 194 20.11 -25.20 -1.64
N LYS A 195 21.14 -26.06 -1.55
CA LYS A 195 21.39 -27.09 -2.57
C LYS A 195 20.28 -28.13 -2.65
N VAL A 196 19.72 -28.54 -1.50
CA VAL A 196 18.59 -29.49 -1.45
C VAL A 196 17.34 -28.86 -2.10
N ILE A 197 17.03 -27.60 -1.79
CA ILE A 197 15.92 -26.86 -2.42
C ILE A 197 16.12 -26.80 -3.93
N GLY A 198 17.29 -26.33 -4.39
CA GLY A 198 17.58 -26.23 -5.83
C GLY A 198 17.51 -27.56 -6.57
N HIS A 199 17.91 -28.66 -5.94
CA HIS A 199 17.74 -30.00 -6.51
C HIS A 199 16.26 -30.39 -6.60
N SER A 200 15.49 -30.12 -5.54
CA SER A 200 14.07 -30.46 -5.45
C SER A 200 13.25 -29.68 -6.48
N LEU A 201 13.52 -28.39 -6.66
CA LEU A 201 12.89 -27.54 -7.67
C LEU A 201 13.08 -28.07 -9.09
N LYS A 202 14.27 -28.58 -9.42
CA LYS A 202 14.55 -29.20 -10.73
C LYS A 202 13.75 -30.48 -10.96
N ILE A 203 13.52 -31.27 -9.91
CA ILE A 203 12.68 -32.47 -9.98
C ILE A 203 11.22 -32.07 -10.15
N LEU A 204 10.74 -31.11 -9.34
CA LEU A 204 9.39 -30.56 -9.43
C LEU A 204 9.10 -30.04 -10.83
N ASP A 205 9.95 -29.17 -11.39
CA ASP A 205 9.76 -28.63 -12.75
C ASP A 205 9.55 -29.73 -13.80
N ARG A 206 10.37 -30.78 -13.77
CA ARG A 206 10.23 -31.92 -14.70
C ARG A 206 8.95 -32.73 -14.46
N LEU A 207 8.58 -32.96 -13.20
CA LEU A 207 7.34 -33.66 -12.85
C LEU A 207 6.11 -32.86 -13.29
N PHE A 208 6.09 -31.56 -13.02
CA PHE A 208 5.04 -30.64 -13.46
C PHE A 208 4.92 -30.60 -14.98
N ALA A 209 6.05 -30.57 -15.71
CA ALA A 209 6.04 -30.62 -17.17
C ALA A 209 5.42 -31.93 -17.72
N VAL A 210 5.70 -33.06 -17.06
CA VAL A 210 5.20 -34.37 -17.47
C VAL A 210 3.72 -34.55 -17.11
N TYR A 211 3.30 -34.16 -15.91
CA TYR A 211 1.96 -34.40 -15.39
C TYR A 211 1.01 -33.21 -15.55
N CYS A 212 1.41 -32.18 -16.31
CA CYS A 212 0.69 -30.91 -16.45
C CYS A 212 -0.82 -31.07 -16.73
N SER A 213 -1.20 -32.00 -17.60
CA SER A 213 -2.60 -32.26 -17.97
C SER A 213 -3.46 -32.92 -16.89
N HIS A 214 -2.86 -33.35 -15.78
CA HIS A 214 -3.53 -34.00 -14.64
C HIS A 214 -3.47 -33.13 -13.37
N ILE A 215 -2.94 -31.90 -13.48
CA ILE A 215 -2.94 -30.94 -12.37
C ILE A 215 -4.30 -30.26 -12.35
N ASN A 216 -5.00 -30.41 -11.23
CA ASN A 216 -6.31 -29.81 -11.01
C ASN A 216 -6.22 -28.56 -10.10
N ASN A 217 -7.37 -27.92 -9.87
CA ASN A 217 -7.52 -26.75 -9.01
C ASN A 217 -7.15 -26.98 -7.52
N GLU A 218 -7.05 -28.22 -7.05
CA GLU A 218 -6.65 -28.50 -5.65
C GLU A 218 -5.12 -28.40 -5.47
N ILE A 219 -4.36 -28.70 -6.52
CA ILE A 219 -2.90 -28.74 -6.49
C ILE A 219 -2.31 -27.35 -6.78
N LEU A 220 -2.91 -26.63 -7.72
CA LEU A 220 -2.43 -25.33 -8.20
C LEU A 220 -2.19 -24.29 -7.09
N PRO A 221 -3.01 -24.18 -6.03
CA PRO A 221 -2.73 -23.27 -4.92
C PRO A 221 -1.36 -23.49 -4.27
N CYS A 222 -0.94 -24.75 -4.11
CA CYS A 222 0.37 -25.08 -3.54
C CYS A 222 1.51 -24.68 -4.49
N VAL A 223 1.26 -24.75 -5.79
CA VAL A 223 2.21 -24.36 -6.84
C VAL A 223 2.35 -22.85 -6.90
N ILE A 224 1.23 -22.13 -6.78
CA ILE A 224 1.21 -20.67 -6.69
C ILE A 224 2.02 -20.25 -5.47
N GLU A 225 1.73 -20.82 -4.29
CA GLU A 225 2.50 -20.56 -3.06
C GLU A 225 4.00 -20.79 -3.25
N LEU A 226 4.40 -21.91 -3.88
CA LEU A 226 5.80 -22.19 -4.21
C LEU A 226 6.41 -21.08 -5.09
N LEU A 227 5.70 -20.66 -6.15
CA LEU A 227 6.13 -19.59 -7.04
C LEU A 227 6.30 -18.25 -6.29
N LEU A 228 5.38 -17.90 -5.39
CA LEU A 228 5.48 -16.68 -4.57
C LEU A 228 6.79 -16.69 -3.76
N LYS A 229 7.05 -17.81 -3.09
CA LYS A 229 8.25 -17.98 -2.26
C LYS A 229 9.53 -18.00 -3.08
N MET A 230 9.52 -18.59 -4.28
CA MET A 230 10.66 -18.53 -5.19
C MET A 230 10.98 -17.11 -5.63
N HIS A 231 9.97 -16.28 -5.96
CA HIS A 231 10.18 -14.89 -6.35
C HIS A 231 10.66 -14.01 -5.20
N ARG A 232 10.21 -14.27 -3.96
CA ARG A 232 10.72 -13.62 -2.74
C ARG A 232 12.20 -13.89 -2.48
N CYS A 233 12.73 -15.02 -2.97
CA CYS A 233 14.16 -15.35 -2.90
C CYS A 233 15.01 -14.63 -3.97
N SER A 234 14.47 -13.66 -4.71
CA SER A 234 15.27 -12.82 -5.60
C SER A 234 16.37 -12.08 -4.83
N PRO A 235 17.62 -12.00 -5.32
CA PRO A 235 18.71 -11.32 -4.61
C PRO A 235 18.37 -9.90 -4.20
N LEU A 236 17.66 -9.16 -5.06
CA LEU A 236 17.26 -7.78 -4.81
C LEU A 236 16.18 -7.64 -3.71
N CYS A 237 15.46 -8.72 -3.40
CA CYS A 237 14.56 -8.78 -2.25
C CYS A 237 15.31 -9.15 -0.95
N LEU A 238 16.43 -9.87 -1.08
CA LEU A 238 17.23 -10.36 0.05
C LEU A 238 18.37 -9.42 0.46
N GLN A 239 18.63 -8.31 -0.26
CA GLN A 239 19.77 -7.42 -0.01
C GLN A 239 19.87 -6.87 1.42
N ASN A 240 18.75 -6.78 2.15
CA ASN A 240 18.72 -6.29 3.53
C ASN A 240 18.61 -7.42 4.57
N SER A 241 18.56 -8.67 4.12
CA SER A 241 18.69 -9.81 5.03
C SER A 241 20.14 -9.89 5.51
N GLN A 242 20.38 -10.34 6.75
CA GLN A 242 21.73 -10.57 7.29
C GLN A 242 22.45 -11.77 6.65
N ILE A 243 22.14 -12.09 5.38
CA ILE A 243 22.64 -13.24 4.64
C ILE A 243 23.96 -12.87 3.96
N ASP A 244 24.95 -13.75 4.10
CA ASP A 244 26.25 -13.58 3.44
C ASP A 244 26.13 -13.51 1.91
N SER A 245 26.98 -12.70 1.26
CA SER A 245 26.94 -12.47 -0.19
C SER A 245 27.11 -13.76 -0.99
N LYS A 246 27.96 -14.69 -0.52
CA LYS A 246 28.15 -16.00 -1.17
C LYS A 246 26.90 -16.87 -1.10
N LEU A 247 26.14 -16.78 0.00
CA LEU A 247 24.88 -17.50 0.15
C LEU A 247 23.80 -16.89 -0.73
N MET A 248 23.75 -15.55 -0.86
CA MET A 248 22.84 -14.88 -1.81
C MET A 248 23.10 -15.30 -3.26
N ASP A 249 24.37 -15.38 -3.68
CA ASP A 249 24.74 -15.87 -5.01
C ASP A 249 24.30 -17.32 -5.23
N LEU A 250 24.45 -18.16 -4.20
CA LEU A 250 24.00 -19.55 -4.26
C LEU A 250 22.47 -19.66 -4.35
N ILE A 251 21.72 -18.86 -3.58
CA ILE A 251 20.26 -18.76 -3.66
C ILE A 251 19.85 -18.35 -5.07
N ASN A 252 20.50 -17.33 -5.64
CA ASN A 252 20.22 -16.86 -7.00
C ASN A 252 20.37 -17.99 -8.02
N ILE A 253 21.50 -18.72 -7.96
CA ILE A 253 21.83 -19.79 -8.90
C ILE A 253 20.90 -21.00 -8.76
N GLN A 254 20.58 -21.40 -7.52
CA GLN A 254 19.84 -22.62 -7.24
C GLN A 254 18.32 -22.44 -7.25
N ILE A 255 17.83 -21.26 -6.89
CA ILE A 255 16.40 -20.98 -6.64
C ILE A 255 15.88 -19.92 -7.60
N SER A 256 16.39 -18.69 -7.52
CA SER A 256 15.78 -17.53 -8.17
C SER A 256 15.79 -17.65 -9.70
N LYS A 257 16.89 -18.14 -10.28
CA LYS A 257 16.98 -18.43 -11.73
C LYS A 257 16.04 -19.55 -12.21
N GLY A 258 15.59 -20.41 -11.30
CA GLY A 258 14.64 -21.49 -11.61
C GLY A 258 13.18 -21.04 -11.65
N SER A 259 12.85 -19.86 -11.12
CA SER A 259 11.47 -19.35 -11.04
C SER A 259 10.83 -19.16 -12.41
N GLU A 260 11.54 -18.54 -13.35
CA GLU A 260 11.04 -18.27 -14.69
C GLU A 260 10.80 -19.55 -15.51
N PRO A 261 11.76 -20.51 -15.62
CA PRO A 261 11.48 -21.80 -16.25
C PRO A 261 10.31 -22.55 -15.62
N PHE A 262 10.20 -22.53 -14.28
CA PHE A 262 9.12 -23.22 -13.58
C PHE A 262 7.76 -22.56 -13.86
N LEU A 263 7.69 -21.23 -13.84
CA LEU A 263 6.48 -20.48 -14.25
C LEU A 263 6.07 -20.85 -15.68
N ASN A 264 7.03 -20.93 -16.61
CA ASN A 264 6.78 -21.35 -17.99
C ASN A 264 6.20 -22.76 -18.11
N THR A 265 6.62 -23.68 -17.24
CA THR A 265 6.05 -25.03 -17.15
C THR A 265 4.61 -24.99 -16.66
N VAL A 266 4.35 -24.28 -15.55
CA VAL A 266 3.02 -24.20 -14.93
C VAL A 266 2.01 -23.49 -15.84
N PHE A 267 2.46 -22.48 -16.60
CA PHE A 267 1.63 -21.74 -17.56
C PHE A 267 1.00 -22.59 -18.66
N LYS A 268 1.49 -23.82 -18.87
CA LYS A 268 0.92 -24.77 -19.84
C LYS A 268 -0.39 -25.40 -19.33
N SER A 269 -0.67 -25.33 -18.03
CA SER A 269 -1.93 -25.78 -17.46
C SER A 269 -3.05 -24.82 -17.85
N SER A 270 -4.17 -25.35 -18.35
CA SER A 270 -5.36 -24.57 -18.68
C SER A 270 -5.96 -23.87 -17.45
N ASP A 271 -5.82 -24.51 -16.29
CA ASP A 271 -6.51 -24.15 -15.06
C ASP A 271 -5.70 -23.14 -14.23
N PHE A 272 -4.41 -22.95 -14.56
CA PHE A 272 -3.52 -22.03 -13.85
C PHE A 272 -4.06 -20.61 -13.78
N LYS A 273 -4.65 -20.10 -14.86
CA LYS A 273 -5.25 -18.77 -14.89
C LYS A 273 -6.31 -18.62 -13.80
N GLN A 274 -7.28 -19.53 -13.75
CA GLN A 274 -8.38 -19.44 -12.78
C GLN A 274 -7.86 -19.62 -11.36
N ALA A 275 -6.99 -20.62 -11.13
CA ALA A 275 -6.41 -20.85 -9.82
C ALA A 275 -5.61 -19.63 -9.31
N PHE A 276 -4.92 -18.89 -10.18
CA PHE A 276 -4.19 -17.68 -9.80
C PHE A 276 -5.12 -16.56 -9.32
N PHE A 277 -6.26 -16.37 -9.98
CA PHE A 277 -7.25 -15.38 -9.54
C PHE A 277 -7.96 -15.82 -8.26
N ASP A 278 -8.35 -17.09 -8.15
CA ASP A 278 -8.98 -17.66 -6.96
C ASP A 278 -8.06 -17.60 -5.72
N TYR A 279 -6.74 -17.69 -5.93
CA TYR A 279 -5.74 -17.60 -4.86
C TYR A 279 -5.81 -16.27 -4.09
N ARG A 280 -6.26 -15.18 -4.73
CA ARG A 280 -6.47 -13.87 -4.09
C ARG A 280 -7.44 -13.92 -2.90
N ASN A 281 -8.35 -14.90 -2.88
CA ASN A 281 -9.39 -15.02 -1.87
C ASN A 281 -8.95 -15.83 -0.64
N GLN A 282 -7.69 -16.29 -0.60
CA GLN A 282 -7.17 -17.03 0.55
C GLN A 282 -6.92 -16.13 1.76
N ALA A 283 -7.06 -16.70 2.96
CA ALA A 283 -6.67 -16.03 4.19
C ALA A 283 -5.13 -16.01 4.30
N ASN A 284 -4.55 -14.87 4.70
CA ASN A 284 -3.12 -14.67 4.95
C ASN A 284 -2.20 -14.86 3.73
N ILE A 285 -2.47 -14.11 2.66
CA ILE A 285 -1.62 -14.11 1.47
C ILE A 285 -0.31 -13.34 1.73
N ASP A 286 0.80 -13.89 1.23
CA ASP A 286 2.06 -13.18 1.09
C ASP A 286 1.91 -12.09 0.02
N ASN A 287 1.47 -10.89 0.41
CA ASN A 287 1.12 -9.80 -0.53
C ASN A 287 2.28 -9.41 -1.45
N LEU A 288 3.51 -9.37 -0.92
CA LEU A 288 4.69 -9.05 -1.71
C LEU A 288 5.00 -10.17 -2.71
N GLY A 289 5.05 -11.44 -2.27
CA GLY A 289 5.19 -12.57 -3.19
C GLY A 289 4.08 -12.60 -4.25
N TYR A 290 2.86 -12.32 -3.79
CA TYR A 290 1.62 -11.94 -4.48
C TYR A 290 1.88 -11.19 -5.78
N HIS A 291 2.35 -9.99 -5.52
CA HIS A 291 2.61 -8.94 -6.48
C HIS A 291 3.82 -9.23 -7.36
N LEU A 292 4.89 -9.81 -6.80
CA LEU A 292 6.07 -10.21 -7.56
C LEU A 292 5.71 -11.26 -8.62
N LEU A 293 4.92 -12.27 -8.27
CA LEU A 293 4.41 -13.23 -9.25
C LEU A 293 3.52 -12.54 -10.29
N THR A 294 2.62 -11.65 -9.87
CA THR A 294 1.76 -10.87 -10.77
C THR A 294 2.58 -10.12 -11.82
N VAL A 295 3.64 -9.42 -11.41
CA VAL A 295 4.57 -8.71 -12.30
C VAL A 295 5.27 -9.64 -13.28
N ASN A 296 5.73 -10.81 -12.83
CA ASN A 296 6.39 -11.78 -13.71
C ASN A 296 5.41 -12.44 -14.71
N ILE A 297 4.17 -12.70 -14.30
CA ILE A 297 3.12 -13.13 -15.22
C ILE A 297 2.86 -12.06 -16.28
N MET A 298 2.71 -10.78 -15.90
CA MET A 298 2.54 -9.69 -16.86
C MET A 298 3.72 -9.60 -17.84
N LYS A 299 4.96 -9.70 -17.36
CA LYS A 299 6.16 -9.74 -18.22
C LYS A 299 6.11 -10.89 -19.22
N LYS A 300 5.69 -12.08 -18.79
CA LYS A 300 5.51 -13.22 -19.68
C LYS A 300 4.42 -12.98 -20.73
N LEU A 301 3.28 -12.42 -20.30
CA LEU A 301 2.13 -12.14 -21.16
C LEU A 301 2.45 -11.16 -22.30
N ILE A 302 3.33 -10.17 -22.06
CA ILE A 302 3.78 -9.20 -23.06
C ILE A 302 4.42 -9.87 -24.28
N TYR A 303 5.04 -11.04 -24.10
CA TYR A 303 5.68 -11.80 -25.19
C TYR A 303 4.77 -12.87 -25.80
N MET A 304 3.49 -12.95 -25.39
CA MET A 304 2.53 -13.89 -25.93
C MET A 304 1.62 -13.22 -26.98
N PRO A 305 1.02 -13.99 -27.92
CA PRO A 305 0.05 -13.45 -28.86
C PRO A 305 -1.16 -12.82 -28.17
N TYR A 306 -1.77 -11.82 -28.83
CA TYR A 306 -2.92 -11.08 -28.30
C TYR A 306 -4.06 -11.99 -27.86
N GLU A 307 -4.38 -13.04 -28.63
CA GLU A 307 -5.47 -13.98 -28.37
C GLU A 307 -5.28 -14.75 -27.04
N GLN A 308 -4.05 -14.84 -26.55
CA GLN A 308 -3.73 -15.49 -25.29
C GLN A 308 -3.70 -14.51 -24.14
N HIS A 309 -3.02 -13.37 -24.27
CA HIS A 309 -2.94 -12.42 -23.17
C HIS A 309 -4.23 -11.62 -22.97
N CYS A 310 -5.06 -11.43 -24.00
CA CYS A 310 -6.36 -10.76 -23.86
C CYS A 310 -7.28 -11.48 -22.87
N LYS A 311 -7.16 -12.81 -22.77
CA LYS A 311 -7.90 -13.60 -21.77
C LYS A 311 -7.51 -13.22 -20.34
N TRP A 312 -6.28 -12.77 -20.11
CA TRP A 312 -5.78 -12.34 -18.80
C TRP A 312 -6.05 -10.87 -18.52
N THR A 313 -6.06 -10.01 -19.54
CA THR A 313 -6.23 -8.57 -19.37
C THR A 313 -7.68 -8.10 -19.48
N LEU A 314 -8.49 -8.73 -20.34
CA LEU A 314 -9.87 -8.36 -20.67
C LEU A 314 -10.90 -9.43 -20.27
N GLY A 315 -10.49 -10.45 -19.50
CA GLY A 315 -11.41 -11.47 -18.99
C GLY A 315 -12.36 -10.92 -17.91
N ALA A 316 -13.26 -11.78 -17.41
CA ALA A 316 -14.10 -11.48 -16.25
C ALA A 316 -13.27 -11.03 -15.04
N GLU A 317 -12.08 -11.61 -14.90
CA GLU A 317 -11.03 -11.19 -13.98
C GLU A 317 -9.84 -10.68 -14.80
N SER A 318 -9.24 -9.56 -14.36
CA SER A 318 -8.15 -8.90 -15.06
C SER A 318 -6.89 -8.86 -14.20
N ILE A 319 -5.76 -9.25 -14.78
CA ILE A 319 -4.46 -9.15 -14.11
C ILE A 319 -4.06 -7.69 -13.83
N ILE A 320 -4.56 -6.73 -14.64
CA ILE A 320 -4.35 -5.31 -14.42
C ILE A 320 -5.10 -4.86 -13.14
N ASP A 321 -6.34 -5.32 -12.97
CA ASP A 321 -7.12 -5.06 -11.74
C ASP A 321 -6.46 -5.66 -10.50
N VAL A 322 -5.87 -6.86 -10.62
CA VAL A 322 -5.09 -7.50 -9.55
C VAL A 322 -3.86 -6.66 -9.19
N ALA A 323 -3.06 -6.23 -10.17
CA ALA A 323 -1.85 -5.44 -9.92
C ALA A 323 -2.17 -4.08 -9.26
N LEU A 324 -3.21 -3.40 -9.74
CA LEU A 324 -3.69 -2.14 -9.16
C LEU A 324 -4.27 -2.32 -7.76
N SER A 325 -4.92 -3.45 -7.47
CA SER A 325 -5.42 -3.74 -6.12
C SER A 325 -4.29 -4.03 -5.16
N ASN A 326 -3.35 -4.89 -5.56
CA ASN A 326 -2.29 -5.41 -4.71
C ASN A 326 -1.29 -4.36 -4.27
N ILE A 327 -1.05 -3.33 -5.10
CA ILE A 327 -0.05 -2.29 -4.78
C ILE A 327 -0.38 -1.53 -3.48
N ASN A 328 -1.65 -1.46 -3.11
CA ASN A 328 -2.09 -0.83 -1.86
C ASN A 328 -1.61 -1.60 -0.61
N HIS A 329 -1.36 -2.91 -0.73
CA HIS A 329 -0.82 -3.73 0.35
C HIS A 329 0.70 -3.63 0.51
N LEU A 330 1.38 -2.91 -0.38
CA LEU A 330 2.85 -2.81 -0.43
C LEU A 330 3.38 -1.44 -0.03
N GLN A 331 2.58 -0.68 0.72
CA GLN A 331 2.93 0.68 1.11
C GLN A 331 4.26 0.75 1.88
N GLU A 332 4.50 -0.20 2.79
CA GLU A 332 5.75 -0.27 3.54
C GLU A 332 6.94 -0.47 2.61
N GLU A 333 6.87 -1.44 1.69
CA GLU A 333 7.96 -1.74 0.77
C GLU A 333 8.21 -0.59 -0.23
N ILE A 334 7.16 0.10 -0.68
CA ILE A 334 7.26 1.24 -1.59
C ILE A 334 7.89 2.44 -0.87
N CYS A 335 7.41 2.81 0.32
CA CYS A 335 7.93 3.96 1.08
C CYS A 335 9.39 3.76 1.47
N VAL A 336 9.76 2.55 1.89
CA VAL A 336 11.12 2.24 2.35
C VAL A 336 12.09 2.05 1.17
N GLY A 337 11.58 1.64 0.00
CA GLY A 337 12.37 1.49 -1.23
C GLY A 337 13.44 0.39 -1.18
N GLN A 338 13.33 -0.53 -0.22
CA GLN A 338 14.32 -1.58 0.04
C GLN A 338 14.26 -2.72 -0.97
N VAL A 339 13.06 -3.07 -1.43
CA VAL A 339 12.87 -4.12 -2.44
C VAL A 339 13.01 -3.48 -3.81
N LYS A 340 14.07 -3.87 -4.51
CA LYS A 340 14.28 -3.48 -5.91
C LYS A 340 14.08 -4.66 -6.83
N LEU A 341 13.78 -4.37 -8.09
CA LEU A 341 13.62 -5.37 -9.14
C LEU A 341 14.53 -5.06 -10.32
N PRO A 342 14.87 -6.06 -11.15
CA PRO A 342 15.65 -5.82 -12.34
C PRO A 342 14.84 -4.91 -13.28
N GLY A 343 15.38 -3.72 -13.59
CA GLY A 343 14.80 -2.79 -14.56
C GLY A 343 15.05 -3.23 -16.01
N VAL A 344 14.27 -2.68 -16.94
CA VAL A 344 14.46 -2.91 -18.39
C VAL A 344 15.61 -2.03 -18.91
N HIS A 345 16.43 -2.56 -19.81
CA HIS A 345 17.59 -1.90 -20.41
C HIS A 345 17.22 -1.14 -21.70
N ASP A 346 17.93 -0.04 -21.96
CA ASP A 346 18.38 0.33 -23.31
C ASP A 346 19.80 -0.22 -23.53
N ILE A 347 20.14 -0.53 -24.79
CA ILE A 347 21.40 -1.16 -25.18
C ILE A 347 22.60 -0.30 -24.74
N GLY A 348 23.41 -0.79 -23.79
CA GLY A 348 24.74 -0.24 -23.46
C GLY A 348 24.97 0.29 -22.04
N GLU A 349 23.96 0.38 -21.17
CA GLU A 349 24.11 0.92 -19.80
C GLU A 349 24.04 -0.14 -18.67
N ARG A 350 24.66 0.19 -17.52
CA ARG A 350 24.65 -0.65 -16.29
C ARG A 350 23.22 -0.92 -15.83
N SER A 351 22.97 -2.12 -15.30
CA SER A 351 21.66 -2.56 -14.78
C SER A 351 21.03 -1.55 -13.81
N ARG A 352 20.00 -0.83 -14.25
CA ARG A 352 19.19 0.02 -13.36
C ARG A 352 18.30 -0.88 -12.51
N SER A 353 18.31 -0.64 -11.21
CA SER A 353 17.37 -1.26 -10.27
C SER A 353 16.08 -0.43 -10.26
N ALA A 354 14.94 -1.08 -10.45
CA ALA A 354 13.62 -0.45 -10.46
C ALA A 354 12.95 -0.62 -9.10
N SER A 355 12.20 0.39 -8.65
CA SER A 355 11.31 0.24 -7.48
C SER A 355 10.17 -0.74 -7.78
N ILE A 356 9.46 -1.21 -6.74
CA ILE A 356 8.23 -2.00 -6.92
C ILE A 356 7.24 -1.24 -7.80
N TYR A 357 7.08 0.06 -7.56
CA TYR A 357 6.17 0.91 -8.33
C TYR A 357 6.55 0.94 -9.83
N GLU A 358 7.81 1.24 -10.15
CA GLU A 358 8.32 1.25 -11.53
C GLU A 358 8.21 -0.13 -12.21
N ALA A 359 8.55 -1.20 -11.49
CA ALA A 359 8.46 -2.56 -11.99
C ALA A 359 7.02 -3.04 -12.21
N THR A 360 6.03 -2.36 -11.61
CA THR A 360 4.61 -2.64 -11.78
C THR A 360 4.03 -1.88 -12.97
N ILE A 361 4.31 -0.59 -13.06
CA ILE A 361 3.74 0.26 -14.12
C ILE A 361 4.22 -0.17 -15.51
N VAL A 362 5.50 -0.52 -15.66
CA VAL A 362 6.09 -0.82 -16.98
C VAL A 362 5.40 -2.02 -17.66
N PRO A 363 5.22 -3.19 -17.02
CA PRO A 363 4.49 -4.30 -17.62
C PRO A 363 3.01 -3.99 -17.90
N ILE A 364 2.34 -3.22 -17.02
CA ILE A 364 0.95 -2.81 -17.27
C ILE A 364 0.87 -1.98 -18.55
N CYS A 365 1.71 -0.96 -18.69
CA CYS A 365 1.80 -0.15 -19.90
C CYS A 365 2.12 -0.97 -21.15
N GLY A 366 3.03 -1.95 -21.03
CA GLY A 366 3.38 -2.86 -22.12
C GLY A 366 2.28 -3.84 -22.54
N LEU A 367 1.35 -4.18 -21.63
CA LEU A 367 0.15 -4.94 -21.98
C LEU A 367 -0.92 -4.05 -22.60
N ILE A 368 -1.12 -2.85 -22.05
CA ILE A 368 -2.13 -1.89 -22.55
C ILE A 368 -1.83 -1.46 -23.98
N SER A 369 -0.55 -1.27 -24.34
CA SER A 369 -0.15 -0.90 -25.70
C SER A 369 -0.45 -1.96 -26.76
N GLN A 370 -0.74 -3.21 -26.35
CA GLN A 370 -1.09 -4.31 -27.24
C GLN A 370 -2.61 -4.53 -27.34
N ILE A 371 -3.42 -3.74 -26.63
CA ILE A 371 -4.88 -3.88 -26.64
C ILE A 371 -5.48 -3.06 -27.80
N PRO A 372 -6.28 -3.67 -28.70
CA PRO A 372 -6.98 -2.97 -29.76
C PRO A 372 -8.12 -2.10 -29.20
N ALA A 373 -8.58 -1.14 -30.00
CA ALA A 373 -9.61 -0.18 -29.63
C ALA A 373 -10.89 -0.83 -29.06
N ASP A 374 -11.35 -1.93 -29.65
CA ASP A 374 -12.59 -2.63 -29.24
C ASP A 374 -12.55 -3.14 -27.79
N GLY A 375 -11.37 -3.47 -27.28
CA GLY A 375 -11.18 -3.96 -25.91
C GLY A 375 -10.78 -2.87 -24.91
N PHE A 376 -10.52 -1.64 -25.37
CA PHE A 376 -9.90 -0.62 -24.55
C PHE A 376 -10.82 -0.07 -23.46
N HIS A 377 -12.13 -0.04 -23.70
CA HIS A 377 -13.12 0.44 -22.73
C HIS A 377 -13.02 -0.30 -21.37
N ALA A 378 -12.65 -1.58 -21.38
CA ALA A 378 -12.55 -2.37 -20.16
C ALA A 378 -11.36 -1.91 -19.30
N VAL A 379 -10.27 -1.51 -19.95
CA VAL A 379 -9.11 -0.91 -19.28
C VAL A 379 -9.50 0.44 -18.68
N GLU A 380 -10.20 1.28 -19.42
CA GLU A 380 -10.66 2.59 -18.93
C GLU A 380 -11.53 2.46 -17.66
N LEU A 381 -12.43 1.46 -17.62
CA LEU A 381 -13.25 1.18 -16.44
C LEU A 381 -12.41 0.73 -15.24
N ILE A 382 -11.42 -0.15 -15.46
CA ILE A 382 -10.48 -0.58 -14.40
C ILE A 382 -9.69 0.63 -13.87
N LEU A 383 -9.15 1.46 -14.77
CA LEU A 383 -8.39 2.63 -14.36
C LEU A 383 -9.27 3.63 -13.60
N LEU A 384 -10.50 3.88 -14.04
CA LEU A 384 -11.43 4.76 -13.35
C LEU A 384 -11.81 4.22 -11.96
N LYS A 385 -12.08 2.91 -11.84
CA LYS A 385 -12.32 2.22 -10.57
C LYS A 385 -11.20 2.47 -9.57
N HIS A 386 -9.94 2.29 -10.00
CA HIS A 386 -8.78 2.47 -9.12
C HIS A 386 -8.43 3.93 -8.85
N LEU A 387 -8.67 4.83 -9.82
CA LEU A 387 -8.51 6.27 -9.63
C LEU A 387 -9.38 6.77 -8.48
N LEU A 388 -10.63 6.30 -8.44
CA LEU A 388 -11.66 6.71 -7.47
C LEU A 388 -11.80 5.75 -6.27
N SER A 389 -10.77 4.96 -5.96
CA SER A 389 -10.82 3.90 -4.94
C SER A 389 -10.55 4.35 -3.50
N ASN A 390 -10.27 5.65 -3.28
CA ASN A 390 -9.76 6.21 -2.01
C ASN A 390 -8.44 5.57 -1.52
N GLN A 391 -7.66 4.98 -2.42
CA GLN A 391 -6.40 4.30 -2.10
C GLN A 391 -5.25 4.94 -2.86
N LEU A 392 -4.35 5.61 -2.12
CA LEU A 392 -3.30 6.46 -2.68
C LEU A 392 -2.49 5.79 -3.80
N TRP A 393 -1.96 4.58 -3.54
CA TRP A 393 -1.05 3.92 -4.48
C TRP A 393 -1.74 3.49 -5.77
N SER A 394 -2.92 2.87 -5.66
CA SER A 394 -3.69 2.47 -6.85
C SER A 394 -4.23 3.67 -7.63
N SER A 395 -4.63 4.75 -6.96
CA SER A 395 -5.05 5.99 -7.62
C SER A 395 -3.89 6.63 -8.37
N LEU A 396 -2.69 6.69 -7.75
CA LEU A 396 -1.50 7.26 -8.38
C LEU A 396 -1.03 6.40 -9.57
N LEU A 397 -0.99 5.08 -9.40
CA LEU A 397 -0.63 4.15 -10.46
C LEU A 397 -1.62 4.25 -11.63
N SER A 398 -2.93 4.30 -11.36
CA SER A 398 -3.94 4.53 -12.38
C SER A 398 -3.74 5.86 -13.11
N SER A 399 -3.50 6.96 -12.38
CA SER A 399 -3.23 8.27 -12.96
C SER A 399 -1.99 8.26 -13.88
N ASP A 400 -0.93 7.56 -13.49
CA ASP A 400 0.28 7.45 -14.31
C ASP A 400 0.06 6.62 -15.57
N ILE A 401 -0.72 5.53 -15.48
CA ILE A 401 -1.10 4.71 -16.63
C ILE A 401 -1.97 5.53 -17.61
N TRP A 402 -2.94 6.30 -17.12
CA TRP A 402 -3.72 7.22 -17.97
C TRP A 402 -2.80 8.22 -18.70
N CYS A 403 -1.81 8.79 -18.00
CA CYS A 403 -0.85 9.69 -18.63
C CYS A 403 0.03 8.99 -19.67
N PHE A 404 0.39 7.73 -19.45
CA PHE A 404 1.06 6.92 -20.48
C PHE A 404 0.18 6.77 -21.71
N VAL A 405 -1.09 6.35 -21.53
CA VAL A 405 -2.08 6.24 -22.63
C VAL A 405 -2.21 7.56 -23.39
N GLY A 406 -2.35 8.68 -22.69
CA GLY A 406 -2.45 10.01 -23.29
C GLY A 406 -1.21 10.44 -24.09
N ARG A 407 -0.02 9.91 -23.75
CA ARG A 407 1.24 10.19 -24.48
C ARG A 407 1.43 9.31 -25.71
N ILE A 408 1.01 8.04 -25.66
CA ILE A 408 1.18 7.10 -26.78
C ILE A 408 -0.02 7.09 -27.74
N GLY A 409 -1.18 7.51 -27.26
CA GLY A 409 -2.42 7.58 -28.04
C GLY A 409 -2.50 8.82 -28.92
N SER A 410 -3.58 8.91 -29.69
CA SER A 410 -3.91 10.10 -30.48
C SER A 410 -4.30 11.28 -29.60
N LEU A 411 -4.07 12.51 -30.08
CA LEU A 411 -4.48 13.73 -29.38
C LEU A 411 -6.01 13.78 -29.17
N GLU A 412 -6.78 13.26 -30.12
CA GLU A 412 -8.24 13.16 -30.05
C GLU A 412 -8.69 12.27 -28.89
N LEU A 413 -8.02 11.13 -28.70
CA LEU A 413 -8.27 10.23 -27.57
C LEU A 413 -7.97 10.93 -26.24
N CYS A 414 -6.82 11.60 -26.14
CA CYS A 414 -6.44 12.35 -24.94
C CYS A 414 -7.48 13.45 -24.63
N ALA A 415 -7.91 14.21 -25.64
CA ALA A 415 -8.97 15.21 -25.48
C ALA A 415 -10.31 14.58 -25.07
N GLY A 416 -10.67 13.43 -25.62
CA GLY A 416 -11.84 12.65 -25.21
C GLY A 416 -11.78 12.24 -23.74
N HIS A 417 -10.63 11.75 -23.28
CA HIS A 417 -10.40 11.40 -21.87
C HIS A 417 -10.51 12.62 -20.95
N VAL A 418 -9.90 13.75 -21.32
CA VAL A 418 -10.02 15.00 -20.56
C VAL A 418 -11.49 15.43 -20.47
N LYS A 419 -12.24 15.42 -21.59
CA LYS A 419 -13.67 15.78 -21.59
C LYS A 419 -14.49 14.86 -20.68
N TYR A 420 -14.27 13.54 -20.77
CA TYR A 420 -14.95 12.57 -19.93
C TYR A 420 -14.65 12.78 -18.44
N LEU A 421 -13.37 12.93 -18.07
CA LEU A 421 -12.96 13.12 -16.69
C LEU A 421 -13.42 14.47 -16.12
N LEU A 422 -13.49 15.53 -16.92
CA LEU A 422 -14.10 16.81 -16.52
C LEU A 422 -15.59 16.66 -16.18
N ASN A 423 -16.33 15.86 -16.94
CA ASN A 423 -17.74 15.58 -16.63
C ASN A 423 -17.87 14.76 -15.33
N VAL A 424 -16.99 13.78 -15.10
CA VAL A 424 -16.93 13.04 -13.83
C VAL A 424 -16.62 14.00 -12.67
N TYR A 425 -15.68 14.92 -12.87
CA TYR A 425 -15.33 15.94 -11.88
C TYR A 425 -16.52 16.84 -11.54
N ALA A 426 -17.27 17.32 -12.52
CA ALA A 426 -18.46 18.16 -12.29
C ALA A 426 -19.50 17.49 -11.39
N VAL A 427 -19.70 16.18 -11.54
CA VAL A 427 -20.63 15.41 -10.68
C VAL A 427 -20.11 15.28 -9.26
N LEU A 428 -18.79 15.21 -9.08
CA LEU A 428 -18.15 14.90 -7.80
C LEU A 428 -17.55 16.13 -7.09
N MET A 429 -17.57 17.32 -7.70
CA MET A 429 -16.88 18.53 -7.21
C MET A 429 -17.29 18.95 -5.78
N ARG A 430 -18.48 18.53 -5.31
CA ARG A 430 -18.94 18.75 -3.93
C ARG A 430 -18.13 17.99 -2.88
N ARG A 431 -17.32 17.01 -3.30
CA ARG A 431 -16.40 16.22 -2.46
C ARG A 431 -14.96 16.72 -2.57
N SER A 432 -14.75 18.01 -2.80
CA SER A 432 -13.44 18.61 -3.16
C SER A 432 -12.25 18.22 -2.27
N ASN A 433 -12.50 17.87 -1.01
CA ASN A 433 -11.45 17.53 -0.05
C ASN A 433 -11.17 16.02 0.06
N SER A 434 -11.82 15.19 -0.76
CA SER A 434 -11.59 13.75 -0.78
C SER A 434 -10.41 13.39 -1.68
N LEU A 435 -9.68 12.32 -1.34
CA LEU A 435 -8.50 11.89 -2.09
C LEU A 435 -8.84 11.61 -3.56
N GLU A 436 -10.01 11.04 -3.82
CA GLU A 436 -10.50 10.72 -5.16
C GLU A 436 -10.57 11.96 -6.04
N ILE A 437 -11.06 13.09 -5.50
CA ILE A 437 -11.19 14.34 -6.27
C ILE A 437 -9.83 15.00 -6.46
N VAL A 438 -8.97 14.99 -5.45
CA VAL A 438 -7.60 15.50 -5.58
C VAL A 438 -6.83 14.72 -6.65
N MET A 439 -6.95 13.39 -6.66
CA MET A 439 -6.32 12.53 -7.67
C MET A 439 -6.92 12.75 -9.06
N LEU A 440 -8.24 12.93 -9.15
CA LEU A 440 -8.93 13.24 -10.40
C LEU A 440 -8.50 14.59 -10.97
N GLU A 441 -8.50 15.66 -10.18
CA GLU A 441 -8.04 17.00 -10.59
C GLU A 441 -6.59 16.97 -11.07
N ASN A 442 -5.72 16.25 -10.36
CA ASN A 442 -4.32 16.09 -10.76
C ASN A 442 -4.20 15.39 -12.11
N LEU A 443 -4.92 14.28 -12.31
CA LEU A 443 -4.93 13.55 -13.58
C LEU A 443 -5.43 14.42 -14.73
N ILE A 444 -6.59 15.09 -14.56
CA ILE A 444 -7.17 15.97 -15.59
C ILE A 444 -6.15 17.03 -15.97
N GLY A 445 -5.54 17.68 -14.99
CA GLY A 445 -4.52 18.69 -15.21
C GLY A 445 -3.31 18.18 -15.99
N ARG A 446 -2.80 17.00 -15.64
CA ARG A 446 -1.68 16.35 -16.33
C ARG A 446 -2.01 15.99 -17.78
N LEU A 447 -3.19 15.42 -18.03
CA LEU A 447 -3.64 15.08 -19.39
C LEU A 447 -3.90 16.33 -20.22
N TYR A 448 -4.57 17.34 -19.65
CA TYR A 448 -4.83 18.61 -20.32
C TYR A 448 -3.55 19.31 -20.77
N ASN A 449 -2.47 19.21 -19.98
CA ASN A 449 -1.15 19.73 -20.36
C ASN A 449 -0.47 18.99 -21.52
N LEU A 450 -0.91 17.79 -21.88
CA LEU A 450 -0.44 17.09 -23.08
C LEU A 450 -1.08 17.64 -24.37
N LEU A 451 -2.20 18.38 -24.25
CA LEU A 451 -2.91 18.92 -25.41
C LEU A 451 -2.27 20.20 -25.95
N PRO A 452 -2.31 20.45 -27.27
CA PRO A 452 -1.96 21.75 -27.84
C PRO A 452 -2.91 22.86 -27.39
N GLU A 453 -2.44 24.10 -27.38
CA GLU A 453 -3.19 25.30 -26.93
C GLU A 453 -4.54 25.49 -27.64
N GLU A 454 -4.63 25.18 -28.94
CA GLU A 454 -5.88 25.28 -29.70
C GLU A 454 -6.94 24.26 -29.24
N MET A 455 -6.51 23.04 -28.96
CA MET A 455 -7.38 21.96 -28.50
C MET A 455 -7.79 22.18 -27.04
N LYS A 456 -6.87 22.67 -26.20
CA LYS A 456 -7.16 23.15 -24.85
C LYS A 456 -8.31 24.15 -24.83
N HIS A 457 -8.26 25.17 -25.69
CA HIS A 457 -9.33 26.15 -25.83
C HIS A 457 -10.66 25.49 -26.24
N THR A 458 -10.62 24.63 -27.25
CA THR A 458 -11.81 23.95 -27.81
C THR A 458 -12.51 23.06 -26.77
N VAL A 459 -11.74 22.29 -25.99
CA VAL A 459 -12.27 21.42 -24.92
C VAL A 459 -13.07 22.23 -23.90
N ILE A 460 -12.56 23.40 -23.51
CA ILE A 460 -13.21 24.25 -22.51
C ILE A 460 -14.43 24.96 -23.11
N THR A 461 -14.36 25.45 -24.35
CA THR A 461 -15.51 26.12 -24.97
C THR A 461 -16.69 25.19 -25.20
N GLU A 462 -16.44 23.90 -25.46
CA GLU A 462 -17.50 22.89 -25.61
C GLU A 462 -18.17 22.50 -24.28
N LEU A 463 -17.44 22.58 -23.16
CA LEU A 463 -17.91 22.14 -21.84
C LEU A 463 -18.27 23.30 -20.90
N ASP A 464 -18.35 24.52 -21.42
CA ASP A 464 -18.57 25.71 -20.60
C ASP A 464 -20.00 25.78 -20.05
N ASP A 465 -20.19 25.13 -18.89
CA ASP A 465 -21.36 25.26 -18.02
C ASP A 465 -21.06 26.22 -16.86
N LEU A 466 -21.85 27.29 -16.76
CA LEU A 466 -21.74 28.30 -15.72
C LEU A 466 -22.27 27.80 -14.37
N GLU A 467 -23.17 26.82 -14.37
CA GLU A 467 -23.75 26.26 -13.13
C GLU A 467 -22.84 25.20 -12.50
N ASN A 468 -22.14 24.40 -13.33
CA ASN A 468 -21.19 23.39 -12.90
C ASN A 468 -19.84 23.58 -13.62
N PRO A 469 -18.98 24.50 -13.14
CA PRO A 469 -17.76 24.89 -13.83
C PRO A 469 -16.70 23.77 -13.77
N CYS A 470 -16.84 22.76 -14.62
CA CYS A 470 -15.94 21.61 -14.68
C CYS A 470 -14.49 22.02 -14.94
N TRP A 471 -14.29 23.15 -15.64
CA TRP A 471 -12.99 23.74 -15.95
C TRP A 471 -12.18 24.17 -14.71
N LEU A 472 -12.79 24.24 -13.52
CA LEU A 472 -12.08 24.53 -12.26
C LEU A 472 -10.88 23.59 -12.02
N ALA A 473 -11.01 22.31 -12.42
CA ALA A 473 -9.95 21.31 -12.30
C ALA A 473 -8.68 21.67 -13.10
N VAL A 474 -8.83 22.44 -14.19
CA VAL A 474 -7.73 22.83 -15.09
C VAL A 474 -7.41 24.31 -15.03
N ALA A 475 -8.03 25.07 -14.14
CA ALA A 475 -7.90 26.54 -14.10
C ALA A 475 -6.45 27.03 -14.08
N ARG A 476 -5.57 26.35 -13.33
CA ARG A 476 -4.13 26.65 -13.23
C ARG A 476 -3.35 26.46 -14.53
N PHE A 477 -3.92 25.75 -15.50
CA PHE A 477 -3.30 25.41 -16.78
C PHE A 477 -3.96 26.11 -17.97
N LEU A 478 -4.93 27.00 -17.72
CA LEU A 478 -5.67 27.65 -18.77
C LEU A 478 -4.77 28.57 -19.61
N PRO A 479 -4.80 28.45 -20.94
CA PRO A 479 -4.17 29.41 -21.84
C PRO A 479 -4.68 30.84 -21.59
N PRO A 480 -3.87 31.90 -21.80
CA PRO A 480 -4.31 33.28 -21.65
C PRO A 480 -5.58 33.61 -22.45
N LYS A 481 -5.67 33.09 -23.68
CA LYS A 481 -6.86 33.25 -24.54
C LYS A 481 -8.11 32.63 -23.92
N THR A 482 -8.00 31.44 -23.34
CA THR A 482 -9.12 30.74 -22.70
C THR A 482 -9.50 31.41 -21.38
N LYS A 483 -8.51 31.87 -20.61
CA LYS A 483 -8.74 32.64 -19.38
C LYS A 483 -9.51 33.92 -19.66
N ALA A 484 -9.12 34.69 -20.69
CA ALA A 484 -9.85 35.89 -21.11
C ALA A 484 -11.28 35.59 -21.59
N PHE A 485 -11.48 34.49 -22.33
CA PHE A 485 -12.81 34.03 -22.75
C PHE A 485 -13.72 33.74 -21.56
N LEU A 486 -13.25 32.96 -20.57
CA LEU A 486 -14.00 32.64 -19.37
C LEU A 486 -14.25 33.86 -18.50
N GLN A 487 -13.26 34.74 -18.32
CA GLN A 487 -13.42 36.00 -17.58
C GLN A 487 -14.54 36.86 -18.17
N ASN A 488 -14.57 37.01 -19.50
CA ASN A 488 -15.63 37.77 -20.18
C ASN A 488 -17.03 37.15 -19.98
N ARG A 489 -17.15 35.82 -20.02
CA ARG A 489 -18.43 35.14 -19.78
C ARG A 489 -18.88 35.21 -18.32
N LEU A 490 -17.93 35.13 -17.39
CA LEU A 490 -18.20 35.11 -15.95
C LEU A 490 -18.32 36.50 -15.34
N ALA A 491 -17.93 37.56 -16.03
CA ALA A 491 -18.04 38.94 -15.55
C ALA A 491 -19.44 39.25 -15.00
N CYS A 492 -20.52 38.88 -15.71
CA CYS A 492 -21.88 39.09 -15.23
C CYS A 492 -22.20 38.33 -13.93
N VAL A 493 -21.68 37.11 -13.77
CA VAL A 493 -21.89 36.26 -12.57
C VAL A 493 -21.08 36.78 -11.39
N LEU A 494 -19.84 37.20 -11.64
CA LEU A 494 -18.95 37.77 -10.62
C LEU A 494 -19.44 39.13 -10.14
N ASN A 495 -20.12 39.91 -10.99
CA ASN A 495 -20.74 41.18 -10.58
C ASN A 495 -21.88 41.01 -9.56
N GLU A 496 -22.32 39.79 -9.29
CA GLU A 496 -23.31 39.49 -8.25
C GLU A 496 -22.70 39.27 -6.86
N ILE A 497 -21.36 39.29 -6.70
CA ILE A 497 -20.70 39.13 -5.40
C ILE A 497 -21.22 40.14 -4.35
N PRO A 498 -21.31 41.46 -4.63
CA PRO A 498 -21.82 42.40 -3.65
C PRO A 498 -23.26 42.10 -3.22
N ARG A 499 -24.12 41.71 -4.19
CA ARG A 499 -25.52 41.36 -3.92
C ARG A 499 -25.63 40.08 -3.11
N SER A 500 -24.86 39.05 -3.48
CA SER A 500 -24.83 37.74 -2.82
C SER A 500 -24.32 37.85 -1.38
N PHE A 501 -23.34 38.71 -1.12
CA PHE A 501 -22.85 38.96 0.23
C PHE A 501 -23.89 39.68 1.11
N VAL A 502 -24.54 40.73 0.59
CA VAL A 502 -25.65 41.41 1.29
C VAL A 502 -26.82 40.46 1.55
N GLU A 503 -27.13 39.60 0.58
CA GLU A 503 -28.18 38.59 0.72
C GLU A 503 -27.83 37.53 1.77
N LEU A 504 -26.57 37.08 1.84
CA LEU A 504 -26.11 36.19 2.90
C LEU A 504 -26.24 36.83 4.29
N GLN A 505 -25.89 38.11 4.42
CA GLN A 505 -26.05 38.85 5.68
C GLN A 505 -27.53 39.00 6.09
N ARG A 506 -28.42 39.20 5.12
CA ARG A 506 -29.87 39.30 5.36
C ARG A 506 -30.53 37.94 5.61
N GLN A 507 -30.07 36.91 4.93
CA GLN A 507 -30.62 35.55 4.93
C GLN A 507 -29.49 34.52 4.96
N PRO A 508 -29.01 34.12 6.16
CA PRO A 508 -27.91 33.18 6.32
C PRO A 508 -28.34 31.73 6.06
N THR A 509 -28.67 31.41 4.81
CA THR A 509 -29.06 30.07 4.37
C THR A 509 -27.87 29.30 3.81
N VAL A 510 -27.95 27.96 3.84
CA VAL A 510 -26.94 27.07 3.22
C VAL A 510 -26.81 27.37 1.71
N GLN A 511 -27.90 27.72 1.04
CA GLN A 511 -27.90 28.08 -0.37
C GLN A 511 -27.08 29.35 -0.62
N ASN A 512 -27.29 30.40 0.18
CA ASN A 512 -26.55 31.67 0.04
C ASN A 512 -25.07 31.50 0.42
N TRP A 513 -24.78 30.67 1.42
CA TRP A 513 -23.41 30.30 1.78
C TRP A 513 -22.69 29.56 0.64
N ASN A 514 -23.33 28.55 0.06
CA ASN A 514 -22.79 27.80 -1.07
C ASN A 514 -22.57 28.70 -2.29
N ARG A 515 -23.50 29.63 -2.54
CA ARG A 515 -23.38 30.62 -3.62
C ARG A 515 -22.15 31.51 -3.44
N ILE A 516 -21.97 32.13 -2.27
CA ILE A 516 -20.80 33.00 -2.05
C ILE A 516 -19.49 32.21 -2.09
N THR A 517 -19.49 30.98 -1.56
CA THR A 517 -18.32 30.09 -1.56
C THR A 517 -17.92 29.70 -2.98
N MET A 518 -18.88 29.40 -3.84
CA MET A 518 -18.67 29.13 -5.26
C MET A 518 -18.10 30.37 -5.96
N LEU A 519 -18.66 31.55 -5.72
CA LEU A 519 -18.17 32.81 -6.30
C LEU A 519 -16.71 33.08 -5.89
N MET A 520 -16.34 32.88 -4.61
CA MET A 520 -14.95 33.03 -4.17
C MET A 520 -14.01 32.07 -4.92
N SER A 521 -14.42 30.82 -5.12
CA SER A 521 -13.63 29.84 -5.88
C SER A 521 -13.45 30.27 -7.34
N LEU A 522 -14.49 30.82 -7.97
CA LEU A 522 -14.44 31.27 -9.36
C LEU A 522 -13.49 32.47 -9.55
N ILE A 523 -13.58 33.47 -8.66
CA ILE A 523 -12.68 34.62 -8.65
C ILE A 523 -11.23 34.17 -8.50
N GLY A 524 -10.95 33.36 -7.49
CA GLY A 524 -9.59 32.99 -7.14
C GLY A 524 -8.90 32.12 -8.18
N LYS A 525 -9.65 31.30 -8.92
CA LYS A 525 -9.10 30.47 -10.00
C LYS A 525 -8.87 31.23 -11.30
N LEU A 526 -9.58 32.34 -11.53
CA LEU A 526 -9.44 33.17 -12.73
C LEU A 526 -8.66 34.48 -12.50
N ASN A 527 -8.25 34.78 -11.28
CA ASN A 527 -7.66 36.07 -10.88
C ASN A 527 -8.49 37.26 -11.41
N TYR A 528 -9.81 37.19 -11.29
CA TYR A 528 -10.70 38.25 -11.78
C TYR A 528 -10.85 39.35 -10.72
N THR A 529 -10.14 40.47 -10.91
CA THR A 529 -10.13 41.60 -9.94
C THR A 529 -10.26 42.95 -10.66
N GLU A 530 -11.11 43.04 -11.69
CA GLU A 530 -11.23 44.26 -12.51
C GLU A 530 -12.19 45.31 -11.93
N GLU A 531 -13.15 44.90 -11.10
CA GLU A 531 -14.13 45.82 -10.52
C GLU A 531 -13.77 46.26 -9.09
N LYS A 532 -13.63 47.57 -8.89
CA LYS A 532 -13.33 48.19 -7.58
C LYS A 532 -14.32 47.77 -6.48
N ASN A 533 -15.61 47.68 -6.82
CA ASN A 533 -16.66 47.27 -5.88
C ASN A 533 -16.45 45.85 -5.33
N THR A 534 -15.86 44.95 -6.13
CA THR A 534 -15.60 43.56 -5.70
C THR A 534 -14.48 43.51 -4.66
N ILE A 535 -13.42 44.30 -4.86
CA ILE A 535 -12.29 44.39 -3.93
C ILE A 535 -12.74 44.94 -2.57
N ASP A 536 -13.58 45.98 -2.58
CA ASP A 536 -14.13 46.55 -1.35
C ASP A 536 -14.96 45.53 -0.56
N ILE A 537 -15.76 44.70 -1.25
CA ILE A 537 -16.53 43.62 -0.61
C ILE A 537 -15.61 42.51 -0.08
N LEU A 538 -14.55 42.13 -0.80
CA LEU A 538 -13.57 41.15 -0.31
C LEU A 538 -12.88 41.64 0.98
N SER A 539 -12.53 42.93 1.05
CA SER A 539 -12.00 43.54 2.27
C SER A 539 -13.02 43.50 3.42
N GLN A 540 -14.29 43.81 3.14
CA GLN A 540 -15.37 43.70 4.15
C GLN A 540 -15.57 42.27 4.65
N ILE A 541 -15.50 41.27 3.77
CA ILE A 541 -15.59 39.85 4.15
C ILE A 541 -14.43 39.49 5.09
N TRP A 542 -13.20 39.85 4.73
CA TRP A 542 -12.02 39.61 5.56
C TRP A 542 -12.13 40.26 6.94
N ASN A 543 -12.53 41.53 7.00
CA ASN A 543 -12.72 42.24 8.25
C ASN A 543 -13.84 41.61 9.11
N SER A 544 -14.92 41.13 8.47
CA SER A 544 -15.98 40.39 9.16
C SER A 544 -15.45 39.09 9.79
N ILE A 545 -14.65 38.33 9.05
CA ILE A 545 -13.99 37.11 9.57
C ILE A 545 -13.08 37.46 10.74
N ALA A 546 -12.16 38.42 10.56
CA ALA A 546 -11.21 38.80 11.61
C ALA A 546 -11.90 39.25 12.90
N SER A 547 -13.04 39.95 12.80
CA SER A 547 -13.82 40.40 13.96
C SER A 547 -14.61 39.30 14.68
N THR A 548 -14.85 38.16 14.03
CA THR A 548 -15.75 37.10 14.54
C THR A 548 -15.07 35.74 14.72
N ILE A 549 -13.87 35.54 14.17
CA ILE A 549 -13.21 34.23 14.12
C ILE A 549 -12.97 33.60 15.49
N GLU A 550 -12.70 34.42 16.51
CA GLU A 550 -12.49 33.97 17.89
C GLU A 550 -13.74 33.33 18.52
N ILE A 551 -14.93 33.53 17.92
CA ILE A 551 -16.21 33.00 18.41
C ILE A 551 -16.45 31.56 17.92
N PHE A 552 -15.87 31.17 16.77
CA PHE A 552 -16.17 29.90 16.12
C PHE A 552 -15.32 28.74 16.67
N GLU A 553 -15.99 27.61 16.95
CA GLU A 553 -15.34 26.39 17.45
C GLU A 553 -15.82 25.14 16.68
N GLY A 554 -15.01 24.08 16.70
CA GLY A 554 -15.34 22.78 16.09
C GLY A 554 -15.77 22.89 14.62
N LYS A 555 -16.91 22.28 14.28
CA LYS A 555 -17.43 22.24 12.89
C LYS A 555 -17.68 23.62 12.28
N GLN A 556 -17.97 24.64 13.09
CA GLN A 556 -18.17 26.00 12.57
C GLN A 556 -16.84 26.57 12.05
N LEU A 557 -15.77 26.34 12.81
CA LEU A 557 -14.42 26.71 12.40
C LEU A 557 -13.99 25.91 11.17
N ASP A 558 -14.35 24.63 11.05
CA ASP A 558 -14.05 23.82 9.85
C ASP A 558 -14.69 24.40 8.57
N VAL A 559 -15.98 24.75 8.65
CA VAL A 559 -16.71 25.38 7.52
C VAL A 559 -16.12 26.74 7.16
N LEU A 560 -15.80 27.55 8.17
CA LEU A 560 -15.16 28.85 7.96
C LEU A 560 -13.74 28.71 7.39
N SER A 561 -13.00 27.68 7.81
CA SER A 561 -11.64 27.39 7.33
C SER A 561 -11.63 27.07 5.85
N GLU A 562 -12.57 26.23 5.39
CA GLU A 562 -12.74 25.92 3.97
C GLU A 562 -13.05 27.17 3.14
N PHE A 563 -13.93 28.04 3.65
CA PHE A 563 -14.23 29.31 3.02
C PHE A 563 -13.00 30.24 3.00
N THR A 564 -12.23 30.29 4.08
CA THR A 564 -11.04 31.13 4.22
C THR A 564 -9.95 30.74 3.22
N SER A 565 -9.74 29.44 2.98
CA SER A 565 -8.81 28.97 1.94
C SER A 565 -9.22 29.42 0.54
N LYS A 566 -10.52 29.40 0.23
CA LYS A 566 -11.07 29.90 -1.05
C LYS A 566 -10.95 31.43 -1.14
N LEU A 567 -11.18 32.14 -0.04
CA LEU A 567 -11.06 33.59 0.04
C LEU A 567 -9.62 34.08 -0.15
N LEU A 568 -8.62 33.41 0.45
CA LEU A 568 -7.20 33.68 0.22
C LEU A 568 -6.86 33.61 -1.28
N SER A 569 -7.36 32.58 -1.96
CA SER A 569 -7.17 32.43 -3.40
C SER A 569 -7.83 33.56 -4.19
N ALA A 570 -8.98 34.06 -3.73
CA ALA A 570 -9.74 35.15 -4.36
C ALA A 570 -9.09 36.53 -4.20
N THR A 571 -8.32 36.76 -3.13
CA THR A 571 -7.69 38.06 -2.83
C THR A 571 -6.27 38.18 -3.38
N GLN A 572 -6.11 38.13 -4.71
CA GLN A 572 -4.79 38.31 -5.34
C GLN A 572 -4.36 39.78 -5.39
N PRO A 573 -3.11 40.12 -5.01
CA PRO A 573 -2.66 41.51 -4.87
C PRO A 573 -2.45 42.27 -6.19
N GLU A 574 -2.30 41.59 -7.34
CA GLU A 574 -1.97 42.19 -8.65
C GLU A 574 -2.78 43.44 -9.04
N LYS A 575 -4.05 43.54 -8.59
CA LYS A 575 -4.96 44.66 -8.93
C LYS A 575 -5.57 45.37 -7.71
N ILE A 576 -5.04 45.14 -6.50
CA ILE A 576 -5.57 45.71 -5.26
C ILE A 576 -4.76 46.96 -4.88
N GLN A 577 -5.44 48.04 -4.47
CA GLN A 577 -4.76 49.24 -3.96
C GLN A 577 -4.04 48.94 -2.64
N ASP A 578 -2.85 49.50 -2.44
CA ASP A 578 -1.96 49.18 -1.31
C ASP A 578 -2.65 49.32 0.06
N ASP A 579 -3.42 50.37 0.31
CA ASP A 579 -4.16 50.56 1.57
C ASP A 579 -5.23 49.48 1.81
N THR A 580 -5.93 49.05 0.74
CA THR A 580 -6.95 47.99 0.82
C THR A 580 -6.29 46.63 1.02
N PHE A 581 -5.17 46.40 0.35
CA PHE A 581 -4.38 45.18 0.50
C PHE A 581 -3.80 45.06 1.91
N PHE A 582 -3.28 46.16 2.47
CA PHE A 582 -2.85 46.24 3.85
C PHE A 582 -3.98 45.87 4.83
N SER A 583 -5.19 46.42 4.66
CA SER A 583 -6.35 46.05 5.50
C SER A 583 -6.68 44.56 5.41
N ILE A 584 -6.62 43.96 4.22
CA ILE A 584 -6.82 42.52 4.04
C ILE A 584 -5.73 41.72 4.77
N LEU A 585 -4.46 42.11 4.67
CA LEU A 585 -3.36 41.44 5.36
C LEU A 585 -3.47 41.55 6.89
N GLU A 586 -3.90 42.68 7.43
CA GLU A 586 -4.18 42.82 8.88
C GLU A 586 -5.29 41.87 9.34
N ALA A 587 -6.36 41.74 8.55
CA ALA A 587 -7.44 40.80 8.83
C ALA A 587 -6.97 39.33 8.74
N VAL A 588 -6.13 38.99 7.76
CA VAL A 588 -5.50 37.67 7.62
C VAL A 588 -4.62 37.36 8.83
N LEU A 589 -3.74 38.30 9.23
CA LEU A 589 -2.86 38.17 10.39
C LEU A 589 -3.63 37.93 11.69
N THR A 590 -4.75 38.65 11.86
CA THR A 590 -5.64 38.48 13.02
C THR A 590 -6.27 37.09 13.02
N SER A 591 -6.77 36.68 11.85
CA SER A 591 -7.46 35.38 11.68
C SER A 591 -6.53 34.18 11.83
N LEU A 592 -5.28 34.29 11.40
CA LEU A 592 -4.26 33.24 11.46
C LEU A 592 -4.06 32.62 12.85
N LEU A 593 -4.31 33.39 13.91
CA LEU A 593 -4.16 32.90 15.29
C LEU A 593 -5.19 31.82 15.65
N CYS A 594 -6.35 31.84 14.99
CA CYS A 594 -7.48 30.92 15.26
C CYS A 594 -7.62 29.85 14.18
N LEU A 595 -7.02 30.05 13.00
CA LEU A 595 -7.17 29.13 11.88
C LEU A 595 -6.43 27.79 12.11
N PRO A 596 -6.97 26.67 11.63
CA PRO A 596 -6.32 25.36 11.74
C PRO A 596 -5.10 25.27 10.82
N PRO A 597 -4.17 24.31 11.08
CA PRO A 597 -2.91 24.18 10.35
C PRO A 597 -3.04 24.19 8.81
N HIS A 598 -4.10 23.56 8.26
CA HIS A 598 -4.26 23.48 6.81
C HIS A 598 -4.50 24.82 6.12
N VAL A 599 -5.21 25.75 6.76
CA VAL A 599 -5.41 27.09 6.20
C VAL A 599 -4.12 27.91 6.32
N LYS A 600 -3.36 27.71 7.40
CA LYS A 600 -2.06 28.37 7.58
C LYS A 600 -1.06 27.94 6.50
N ALA A 601 -1.01 26.65 6.17
CA ALA A 601 -0.22 26.14 5.05
C ALA A 601 -0.66 26.78 3.71
N VAL A 602 -1.98 26.94 3.48
CA VAL A 602 -2.51 27.68 2.32
C VAL A 602 -2.05 29.14 2.30
N ALA A 603 -1.90 29.79 3.45
CA ALA A 603 -1.36 31.15 3.53
C ALA A 603 0.12 31.23 3.10
N SER A 604 0.92 30.19 3.38
CA SER A 604 2.29 30.07 2.84
C SER A 604 2.27 29.98 1.31
N TYR A 605 1.41 29.13 0.74
CA TYR A 605 1.25 29.06 -0.73
C TYR A 605 0.74 30.35 -1.34
N TYR A 606 -0.14 31.08 -0.64
CA TYR A 606 -0.60 32.39 -1.05
C TYR A 606 0.57 33.37 -1.20
N LEU A 607 1.45 33.47 -0.19
CA LEU A 607 2.66 34.29 -0.28
C LEU A 607 3.52 33.90 -1.48
N ARG A 608 3.74 32.59 -1.66
CA ARG A 608 4.54 32.06 -2.77
C ARG A 608 3.97 32.44 -4.14
N ASN A 609 2.66 32.35 -4.31
CA ASN A 609 1.99 32.57 -5.60
C ASN A 609 1.83 34.05 -5.94
N SER A 610 1.91 34.95 -4.96
CA SER A 610 1.71 36.38 -5.13
C SER A 610 3.01 37.19 -5.27
N ILE A 611 4.17 36.54 -5.41
CA ILE A 611 5.49 37.17 -5.40
C ILE A 611 5.63 38.28 -6.45
N ASP A 612 5.18 38.04 -7.68
CA ASP A 612 5.29 39.00 -8.78
C ASP A 612 4.51 40.30 -8.52
N SER A 613 3.55 40.27 -7.59
CA SER A 613 2.75 41.44 -7.22
C SER A 613 3.39 42.32 -6.15
N PHE A 614 4.47 41.87 -5.51
CA PHE A 614 5.06 42.56 -4.35
C PHE A 614 6.07 43.66 -4.71
N ASP A 615 6.28 43.92 -6.00
CA ASP A 615 7.27 44.88 -6.51
C ASP A 615 7.02 46.32 -6.01
N ASN A 616 5.76 46.74 -5.91
CA ASN A 616 5.36 48.12 -5.57
C ASN A 616 4.57 48.27 -4.25
N CYS A 617 4.81 47.39 -3.27
CA CYS A 617 4.13 47.47 -1.97
C CYS A 617 4.61 48.65 -1.11
N GLY A 618 3.69 49.35 -0.44
CA GLY A 618 4.00 50.39 0.52
C GLY A 618 4.60 49.83 1.82
N ILE A 619 5.19 50.71 2.64
CA ILE A 619 5.91 50.34 3.87
C ILE A 619 5.01 49.55 4.84
N LYS A 620 3.73 49.91 4.95
CA LYS A 620 2.77 49.24 5.83
C LYS A 620 2.51 47.79 5.38
N THR A 621 2.26 47.59 4.09
CA THR A 621 2.07 46.28 3.46
C THR A 621 3.31 45.40 3.62
N VAL A 622 4.50 45.95 3.38
CA VAL A 622 5.79 45.26 3.56
C VAL A 622 5.98 44.76 5.00
N ASN A 623 5.63 45.59 5.99
CA ASN A 623 5.69 45.19 7.39
C ASN A 623 4.67 44.08 7.72
N ALA A 624 3.44 44.16 7.19
CA ALA A 624 2.42 43.13 7.38
C ALA A 624 2.82 41.78 6.73
N LEU A 625 3.38 41.81 5.51
CA LEU A 625 3.90 40.62 4.83
C LEU A 625 5.06 39.98 5.61
N THR A 626 5.95 40.82 6.16
CA THR A 626 7.07 40.36 6.99
C THR A 626 6.58 39.67 8.27
N GLU A 627 5.63 40.28 8.98
CA GLU A 627 5.02 39.67 10.16
C GLU A 627 4.28 38.36 9.83
N LEU A 628 3.57 38.32 8.70
CA LEU A 628 2.87 37.13 8.23
C LEU A 628 3.84 35.96 8.02
N ASN A 629 4.95 36.21 7.32
CA ASN A 629 5.98 35.21 7.10
C ASN A 629 6.62 34.73 8.42
N CYS A 630 6.95 35.65 9.33
CA CYS A 630 7.50 35.28 10.64
C CYS A 630 6.54 34.40 11.44
N ARG A 631 5.23 34.71 11.47
CA ARG A 631 4.24 33.89 12.19
C ARG A 631 4.11 32.48 11.63
N LEU A 632 4.18 32.32 10.30
CA LEU A 632 4.13 31.01 9.65
C LEU A 632 5.39 30.18 9.93
N LEU A 633 6.57 30.82 9.95
CA LEU A 633 7.83 30.18 10.32
C LEU A 633 7.89 29.79 11.81
N GLU A 634 7.26 30.57 12.69
CA GLU A 634 7.18 30.30 14.14
C GLU A 634 6.03 29.36 14.52
N ASP A 635 5.25 28.84 13.58
CA ASP A 635 4.07 28.03 13.88
C ASP A 635 4.45 26.74 14.64
N GLU A 636 3.64 26.35 15.61
CA GLU A 636 3.85 25.15 16.42
C GLU A 636 3.69 23.86 15.61
N ASN A 637 2.87 23.89 14.55
CA ASN A 637 2.64 22.73 13.70
C ASN A 637 3.82 22.52 12.72
N PRO A 638 4.49 21.35 12.74
CA PRO A 638 5.64 21.08 11.89
C PRO A 638 5.36 21.17 10.38
N TRP A 639 4.16 20.80 9.94
CA TRP A 639 3.78 20.89 8.53
C TRP A 639 3.70 22.33 8.06
N VAL A 640 3.01 23.20 8.81
CA VAL A 640 2.92 24.64 8.49
C VAL A 640 4.31 25.26 8.42
N ARG A 641 5.17 24.91 9.38
CA ARG A 641 6.55 25.39 9.44
C ARG A 641 7.36 24.94 8.21
N GLN A 642 7.24 23.69 7.80
CA GLN A 642 7.91 23.15 6.61
C GLN A 642 7.46 23.89 5.33
N GLU A 643 6.16 24.09 5.14
CA GLU A 643 5.63 24.85 3.99
C GLU A 643 6.09 26.32 4.02
N ALA A 644 6.20 26.91 5.20
CA ALA A 644 6.72 28.26 5.38
C ALA A 644 8.21 28.36 5.05
N PHE A 645 9.02 27.35 5.40
CA PHE A 645 10.44 27.28 5.03
C PHE A 645 10.63 27.19 3.51
N GLU A 646 9.90 26.30 2.84
CA GLU A 646 9.93 26.17 1.37
C GLU A 646 9.46 27.46 0.69
N THR A 647 8.42 28.09 1.23
CA THR A 647 7.93 29.38 0.74
C THR A 647 8.97 30.47 0.91
N PHE A 648 9.62 30.58 2.07
CA PHE A 648 10.66 31.58 2.31
C PHE A 648 11.84 31.38 1.37
N ASP A 649 12.31 30.14 1.20
CA ASP A 649 13.41 29.82 0.27
C ASP A 649 13.07 30.26 -1.16
N TYR A 650 11.85 29.95 -1.62
CA TYR A 650 11.39 30.39 -2.94
C TYR A 650 11.29 31.92 -3.06
N VAL A 651 10.72 32.60 -2.04
CA VAL A 651 10.62 34.08 -1.99
C VAL A 651 12.00 34.72 -2.01
N ALA A 652 12.95 34.20 -1.24
CA ALA A 652 14.30 34.75 -1.16
C ALA A 652 15.04 34.71 -2.51
N HIS A 653 14.73 33.73 -3.35
CA HIS A 653 15.36 33.56 -4.66
C HIS A 653 14.60 34.22 -5.82
N MET A 654 13.26 34.29 -5.75
CA MET A 654 12.41 34.67 -6.89
C MET A 654 11.72 36.03 -6.73
N CYS A 655 11.77 36.65 -5.55
CA CYS A 655 11.06 37.91 -5.31
C CYS A 655 11.76 39.11 -5.97
N PRO A 656 11.05 39.92 -6.80
CA PRO A 656 11.64 41.09 -7.45
C PRO A 656 11.96 42.22 -6.47
N ASN A 657 11.25 42.28 -5.33
CA ASN A 657 11.45 43.31 -4.30
C ASN A 657 12.56 42.91 -3.30
N GLU A 658 13.79 43.33 -3.56
CA GLU A 658 14.95 43.05 -2.68
C GLU A 658 14.81 43.67 -1.27
N ASP A 659 14.13 44.81 -1.12
CA ASP A 659 13.91 45.46 0.18
C ASP A 659 12.96 44.63 1.06
N LEU A 660 11.91 44.05 0.47
CA LEU A 660 11.01 43.12 1.16
C LEU A 660 11.78 41.88 1.67
N VAL A 661 12.58 41.25 0.81
CA VAL A 661 13.40 40.09 1.18
C VAL A 661 14.38 40.45 2.31
N THR A 662 15.03 41.61 2.21
CA THR A 662 15.98 42.09 3.23
C THR A 662 15.28 42.34 4.57
N LYS A 663 14.07 42.94 4.56
CA LYS A 663 13.27 43.15 5.77
C LYS A 663 12.78 41.84 6.38
N MET A 664 12.33 40.90 5.56
CA MET A 664 11.96 39.56 6.01
C MET A 664 13.13 38.85 6.68
N ALA A 665 14.30 38.82 6.04
CA ALA A 665 15.51 38.24 6.61
C ALA A 665 15.95 38.94 7.91
N ALA A 666 15.86 40.28 7.96
CA ALA A 666 16.18 41.06 9.16
C ALA A 666 15.18 40.81 10.31
N ALA A 667 13.90 40.58 10.01
CA ALA A 667 12.90 40.23 11.02
C ALA A 667 13.12 38.81 11.54
N VAL A 668 13.40 37.85 10.66
CA VAL A 668 13.68 36.46 11.04
C VAL A 668 14.93 36.34 11.90
N THR A 669 16.02 37.03 11.55
CA THR A 669 17.28 37.01 12.33
C THR A 669 17.13 37.59 13.74
N ARG A 670 16.12 38.44 13.97
CA ARG A 670 15.79 38.97 15.31
C ARG A 670 14.97 38.00 16.16
N LYS A 671 14.38 36.95 15.58
CA LYS A 671 13.63 35.93 16.30
C LYS A 671 14.55 34.80 16.75
N SER A 672 14.67 34.61 18.06
CA SER A 672 15.56 33.59 18.66
C SER A 672 15.21 32.16 18.26
N SER A 673 13.94 31.87 18.00
CA SER A 673 13.41 30.57 17.54
C SER A 673 13.85 30.21 16.12
N LEU A 674 14.07 31.21 15.25
CA LEU A 674 14.33 31.01 13.82
C LEU A 674 15.79 31.26 13.42
N ARG A 675 16.53 31.99 14.26
CA ARG A 675 17.89 32.46 13.97
C ARG A 675 18.84 31.34 13.55
N ASP A 676 18.67 30.15 14.14
CA ASP A 676 19.57 29.02 13.90
C ASP A 676 18.93 27.96 12.97
N SER A 677 17.59 27.84 12.97
CA SER A 677 16.87 26.82 12.17
C SER A 677 16.73 27.19 10.69
N LEU A 678 16.44 28.45 10.36
CA LEU A 678 16.27 28.88 8.97
C LEU A 678 17.59 28.81 8.18
N PRO A 679 18.73 29.32 8.69
CA PRO A 679 20.01 29.16 7.98
C PRO A 679 20.40 27.70 7.78
N ALA A 680 20.14 26.84 8.78
CA ALA A 680 20.40 25.41 8.66
C ALA A 680 19.56 24.76 7.55
N TYR A 681 18.26 25.12 7.46
CA TYR A 681 17.40 24.68 6.37
C TYR A 681 17.94 25.10 4.99
N LEU A 682 18.25 26.39 4.81
CA LEU A 682 18.75 26.93 3.54
C LEU A 682 20.11 26.35 3.14
N SER A 683 20.96 25.98 4.11
CA SER A 683 22.24 25.34 3.85
C SER A 683 22.14 23.83 3.65
N GLY A 684 20.95 23.22 3.79
CA GLY A 684 20.76 21.77 3.76
C GLY A 684 21.42 21.04 4.93
N THR A 685 21.68 21.74 6.05
CA THR A 685 22.29 21.17 7.25
C THR A 685 21.20 20.57 8.12
N ILE A 686 21.41 19.35 8.61
CA ILE A 686 20.47 18.70 9.52
C ILE A 686 20.43 19.49 10.83
N TYR A 687 19.27 20.06 11.13
CA TYR A 687 19.04 20.85 12.35
C TYR A 687 18.27 20.06 13.42
N TYR A 688 17.32 19.23 13.01
CA TYR A 688 16.55 18.37 13.90
C TYR A 688 17.00 16.92 13.75
N GLU A 689 17.32 16.28 14.88
CA GLU A 689 17.54 14.83 14.94
C GLU A 689 16.19 14.10 15.06
N LEU A 690 16.04 12.98 14.35
CA LEU A 690 14.88 12.10 14.50
C LEU A 690 14.95 11.46 15.89
N GLN A 691 14.19 12.02 16.84
CA GLN A 691 14.01 11.40 18.14
C GLN A 691 13.18 10.11 17.99
N ASP A 692 13.48 9.10 18.80
CA ASP A 692 12.79 7.80 18.86
C ASP A 692 12.98 6.83 17.66
N PHE A 693 13.69 7.24 16.60
CA PHE A 693 13.99 6.36 15.46
C PHE A 693 15.50 6.15 15.29
N SER A 694 15.93 4.92 14.99
CA SER A 694 17.36 4.63 14.81
C SER A 694 17.89 5.15 13.46
N ASP A 695 17.02 5.21 12.46
CA ASP A 695 17.29 5.78 11.15
C ASP A 695 16.00 6.25 10.44
N ILE A 696 16.18 6.85 9.25
CA ILE A 696 15.06 7.31 8.41
C ILE A 696 14.14 6.17 7.91
N ARG A 697 14.64 4.92 7.84
CA ARG A 697 13.85 3.78 7.36
C ARG A 697 12.86 3.35 8.41
N ASP A 698 13.27 3.30 9.67
CA ASP A 698 12.37 3.02 10.79
C ASP A 698 11.23 4.05 10.83
N TYR A 699 11.58 5.33 10.59
CA TYR A 699 10.60 6.41 10.46
C TYR A 699 9.64 6.19 9.28
N LEU A 700 10.15 5.86 8.09
CA LEU A 700 9.31 5.59 6.91
C LEU A 700 8.43 4.35 7.08
N GLN A 701 8.93 3.29 7.70
CA GLN A 701 8.13 2.11 8.07
C GLN A 701 7.01 2.48 9.05
N HIS A 702 7.34 3.31 10.04
CA HIS A 702 6.36 3.79 11.01
C HIS A 702 5.27 4.61 10.31
N ILE A 703 5.62 5.57 9.45
CA ILE A 703 4.65 6.33 8.65
C ILE A 703 3.77 5.40 7.82
N ALA A 704 4.38 4.46 7.10
CA ALA A 704 3.66 3.53 6.23
C ALA A 704 2.61 2.73 7.01
N LYS A 705 2.92 2.25 8.21
CA LYS A 705 1.99 1.50 9.07
C LYS A 705 0.86 2.37 9.60
N HIS A 706 1.14 3.62 9.98
CA HIS A 706 0.13 4.49 10.61
C HIS A 706 -0.78 5.20 9.60
N SER A 707 -0.39 5.31 8.34
CA SER A 707 -1.18 5.99 7.31
C SER A 707 -2.20 5.09 6.60
N GLN A 708 -2.19 3.77 6.84
CA GLN A 708 -3.15 2.81 6.23
C GLN A 708 -4.62 2.98 6.70
N ASN A 709 -4.90 3.78 7.73
CA ASN A 709 -6.22 3.89 8.38
C ASN A 709 -6.91 5.25 8.23
N VAL A 710 -6.40 6.14 7.38
CA VAL A 710 -7.03 7.47 7.18
C VAL A 710 -8.10 7.37 6.09
N TYR A 711 -9.23 6.74 6.39
CA TYR A 711 -10.37 6.67 5.48
C TYR A 711 -11.24 7.91 5.62
N HIS A 712 -11.53 8.57 4.49
CA HIS A 712 -12.63 9.52 4.42
C HIS A 712 -13.96 8.79 4.66
N VAL A 713 -14.67 9.14 5.72
CA VAL A 713 -16.04 8.69 5.95
C VAL A 713 -16.98 9.68 5.28
N CYS A 714 -17.49 9.34 4.11
CA CYS A 714 -18.61 10.05 3.48
C CYS A 714 -19.83 9.90 4.38
N ASN A 715 -20.17 10.95 5.15
CA ASN A 715 -21.51 11.04 5.72
C ASN A 715 -22.49 11.27 4.57
N ASN A 716 -23.41 10.34 4.34
CA ASN A 716 -24.56 10.56 3.45
C ASN A 716 -25.32 11.79 3.97
N TYR A 717 -25.17 12.91 3.28
CA TYR A 717 -25.82 14.17 3.64
C TYR A 717 -27.35 14.14 3.48
N GLU A 718 -27.90 13.10 2.84
CA GLU A 718 -29.35 12.95 2.69
C GLU A 718 -30.07 12.50 3.97
N ASP A 719 -29.34 11.94 4.96
CA ASP A 719 -29.97 11.31 6.14
C ASP A 719 -29.75 12.04 7.48
N CYS A 720 -29.30 13.30 7.50
CA CYS A 720 -29.10 13.99 8.79
C CYS A 720 -29.57 15.45 8.87
N GLN A 721 -30.66 15.60 9.63
CA GLN A 721 -30.84 16.63 10.66
C GLN A 721 -31.51 17.96 10.30
N ARG A 722 -32.59 17.94 9.51
CA ARG A 722 -33.64 18.97 9.68
C ARG A 722 -34.64 18.60 10.76
N ASP A 723 -35.03 17.32 10.87
CA ASP A 723 -36.11 16.92 11.77
C ASP A 723 -35.66 16.68 13.23
N GLN A 724 -34.36 16.54 13.49
CA GLN A 724 -33.85 16.35 14.87
C GLN A 724 -33.47 17.64 15.60
N LYS A 725 -33.37 18.79 14.91
CA LYS A 725 -33.04 20.08 15.57
C LYS A 725 -34.26 20.81 16.12
N LEU A 726 -35.47 20.53 15.64
CA LEU A 726 -36.69 21.07 16.25
C LEU A 726 -37.08 20.30 17.53
N ALA A 727 -36.88 18.98 17.57
CA ALA A 727 -37.25 18.18 18.74
C ALA A 727 -36.31 18.37 19.96
N LYS A 728 -35.03 18.70 19.76
CA LYS A 728 -34.10 18.91 20.89
C LYS A 728 -34.22 20.27 21.58
N LEU A 729 -34.73 21.29 20.88
CA LEU A 729 -34.99 22.60 21.50
C LEU A 729 -36.29 22.61 22.32
N GLU A 730 -37.20 21.66 22.10
CA GLU A 730 -38.42 21.52 22.91
C GLU A 730 -38.24 20.53 24.08
N ILE A 731 -37.31 19.57 23.99
CA ILE A 731 -37.13 18.52 25.02
C ILE A 731 -36.04 18.85 26.06
N GLU A 732 -35.03 19.67 25.76
CA GLU A 732 -34.01 20.09 26.76
C GLU A 732 -34.50 21.20 27.71
N SER A 733 -35.76 21.61 27.63
CA SER A 733 -36.34 22.61 28.55
C SER A 733 -37.11 22.01 29.74
N ILE A 734 -37.19 20.68 29.88
CA ILE A 734 -38.08 20.05 30.89
C ILE A 734 -37.41 19.03 31.84
N GLU A 735 -36.18 18.56 31.62
CA GLU A 735 -35.58 17.59 32.55
C GLU A 735 -34.31 18.12 33.23
N THR A 736 -34.40 18.18 34.57
CA THR A 736 -33.37 18.51 35.58
C THR A 736 -33.19 19.99 35.98
N PHE A 737 -34.28 20.65 36.34
CA PHE A 737 -34.24 21.58 37.46
C PHE A 737 -35.06 21.00 38.61
N ASP A 738 -34.36 20.29 39.49
CA ASP A 738 -34.88 19.97 40.81
C ASP A 738 -35.03 21.30 41.56
N LYS A 739 -36.27 21.78 41.62
CA LYS A 739 -36.66 22.92 42.46
C LYS A 739 -36.45 22.49 43.91
N ASN A 740 -35.26 22.76 44.46
CA ASN A 740 -34.97 23.10 45.86
C ASN A 740 -33.46 22.99 46.14
N SER A 741 -32.63 23.85 45.54
CA SER A 741 -31.30 24.17 46.07
C SER A 741 -31.25 25.66 46.41
N PRO A 742 -30.77 26.06 47.60
CA PRO A 742 -30.79 27.45 48.01
C PRO A 742 -29.79 28.25 47.17
N LEU A 743 -30.19 29.47 46.78
CA LEU A 743 -29.37 30.47 46.06
C LEU A 743 -27.94 30.59 46.62
N SER A 744 -27.76 30.31 47.92
CA SER A 744 -26.48 30.33 48.62
C SER A 744 -25.44 29.30 48.15
N GLN A 745 -25.85 28.14 47.59
CA GLN A 745 -24.90 27.13 47.11
C GLN A 745 -24.27 27.50 45.76
N LEU A 746 -25.02 28.21 44.91
CA LEU A 746 -24.50 28.69 43.64
C LEU A 746 -23.53 29.87 43.85
N ASP A 747 -23.85 30.77 44.76
CA ASP A 747 -22.95 31.88 45.13
C ASP A 747 -21.66 31.38 45.80
N GLU A 748 -21.74 30.34 46.63
CA GLU A 748 -20.57 29.71 47.25
C GLU A 748 -19.69 29.01 46.20
N HIS A 749 -20.29 28.30 45.24
CA HIS A 749 -19.54 27.67 44.15
C HIS A 749 -18.96 28.68 43.14
N VAL A 750 -19.66 29.79 42.87
CA VAL A 750 -19.12 30.90 42.08
C VAL A 750 -17.95 31.57 42.81
N SER A 751 -18.02 31.68 44.14
CA SER A 751 -16.90 32.20 44.95
C SER A 751 -15.69 31.26 44.92
N GLU A 752 -15.88 29.95 44.97
CA GLU A 752 -14.81 28.95 44.77
C GLU A 752 -14.17 29.08 43.39
N ILE A 753 -14.97 29.22 42.32
CA ILE A 753 -14.45 29.46 40.96
C ILE A 753 -13.70 30.80 40.87
N CYS A 754 -14.16 31.85 41.56
CA CYS A 754 -13.44 33.12 41.65
C CYS A 754 -12.09 32.98 42.36
N ASP A 755 -12.01 32.17 43.41
CA ASP A 755 -10.77 31.89 44.13
C ASP A 755 -9.80 31.04 43.28
N GLU A 756 -10.31 30.03 42.55
CA GLU A 756 -9.54 29.27 41.56
C GLU A 756 -9.01 30.16 40.43
N LEU A 757 -9.85 31.07 39.90
CA LEU A 757 -9.44 32.06 38.90
C LEU A 757 -8.38 33.03 39.44
N ASN A 758 -8.46 33.42 40.72
CA ASN A 758 -7.45 34.24 41.38
C ASN A 758 -6.12 33.49 41.55
N ASP A 759 -6.15 32.19 41.82
CA ASP A 759 -4.94 31.36 41.89
C ASP A 759 -4.33 31.07 40.50
N ILE A 760 -5.17 30.95 39.48
CA ILE A 760 -4.77 30.92 38.06
C ILE A 760 -4.11 32.25 37.66
N LEU A 761 -4.65 33.40 38.10
CA LEU A 761 -4.06 34.73 37.89
C LEU A 761 -2.68 34.87 38.54
N LYS A 762 -2.45 34.27 39.72
CA LYS A 762 -1.12 34.26 40.37
C LYS A 762 -0.09 33.42 39.62
N LYS A 763 -0.53 32.46 38.80
CA LYS A 763 0.30 31.60 37.93
C LYS A 763 0.21 32.01 36.46
N SER A 764 -0.15 33.26 36.16
CA SER A 764 -0.41 33.72 34.79
C SER A 764 0.80 33.61 33.84
N SER A 765 2.02 33.50 34.38
CA SER A 765 3.25 33.25 33.60
C SER A 765 3.34 31.83 33.02
N ASP A 766 2.61 30.89 33.61
CA ASP A 766 2.72 29.44 33.30
C ASP A 766 1.56 28.96 32.41
N ILE A 767 0.65 29.87 32.04
CA ILE A 767 -0.54 29.58 31.26
C ILE A 767 -0.27 29.97 29.80
N THR A 768 -0.47 29.02 28.88
CA THR A 768 -0.34 29.28 27.45
C THR A 768 -1.32 30.37 26.99
N ASN A 769 -0.89 31.24 26.07
CA ASN A 769 -1.68 32.37 25.56
C ASN A 769 -3.08 31.95 25.06
N HIS A 770 -3.22 30.74 24.52
CA HIS A 770 -4.49 30.16 24.08
C HIS A 770 -5.48 29.96 25.24
N VAL A 771 -5.04 29.39 26.37
CA VAL A 771 -5.90 29.12 27.54
C VAL A 771 -6.30 30.44 28.22
N MET A 772 -5.38 31.39 28.31
CA MET A 772 -5.65 32.72 28.88
C MET A 772 -6.68 33.51 28.05
N ARG A 773 -6.63 33.40 26.71
CA ARG A 773 -7.62 34.01 25.81
C ARG A 773 -8.99 33.37 25.94
N ARG A 774 -9.07 32.03 26.02
CA ARG A 774 -10.33 31.32 26.24
C ARG A 774 -10.98 31.69 27.58
N LEU A 775 -10.16 31.85 28.64
CA LEU A 775 -10.62 32.34 29.93
C LEU A 775 -11.25 33.74 29.81
N ARG A 776 -10.57 34.65 29.10
CA ARG A 776 -11.07 36.01 28.82
C ARG A 776 -12.42 36.00 28.11
N LEU A 777 -12.60 35.12 27.13
CA LEU A 777 -13.81 35.00 26.32
C LEU A 777 -15.01 34.49 27.14
N ILE A 778 -14.78 33.52 28.03
CA ILE A 778 -15.80 33.04 28.98
C ILE A 778 -16.18 34.17 29.95
N CYS A 779 -15.21 34.90 30.48
CA CYS A 779 -15.46 36.05 31.35
C CYS A 779 -16.23 37.18 30.63
N MET A 780 -15.94 37.46 29.35
CA MET A 780 -16.72 38.42 28.55
C MET A 780 -18.17 37.96 28.36
N LYS A 781 -18.40 36.68 28.03
CA LYS A 781 -19.77 36.14 27.91
C LYS A 781 -20.57 36.25 29.22
N ILE A 782 -19.91 36.10 30.37
CA ILE A 782 -20.55 36.30 31.68
C ILE A 782 -20.88 37.78 31.92
N LEU A 783 -20.01 38.70 31.52
CA LEU A 783 -20.24 40.14 31.62
C LEU A 783 -21.39 40.61 30.70
N ASP A 784 -21.47 40.09 29.48
CA ASP A 784 -22.56 40.39 28.55
C ASP A 784 -23.92 39.88 29.07
N LEU A 785 -23.94 38.76 29.80
CA LEU A 785 -25.14 38.25 30.48
C LEU A 785 -25.62 39.18 31.60
N THR A 786 -24.71 39.88 32.30
CA THR A 786 -25.05 40.83 33.35
C THR A 786 -25.57 42.18 32.85
N GLU A 787 -25.25 42.59 31.61
CA GLU A 787 -25.83 43.80 31.00
C GLU A 787 -27.26 43.60 30.48
N SER A 788 -27.70 42.33 30.32
CA SER A 788 -29.04 41.96 29.84
C SER A 788 -30.07 41.68 30.96
N LYS A 789 -29.72 41.86 32.24
CA LYS A 789 -30.59 41.66 33.41
C LYS A 789 -31.11 42.95 34.02
#